data_AF-A0A0P9EWX9-F1
#
_entry.id   AF-A0A0P9EWX9-F1
#
_cell.length_a   1.000
_cell.length_b   1.000
_cell.length_c   1.000
_cell.angle_alpha   90.00
_cell.angle_beta   90.00
_cell.angle_gamma   90.00
#
_symmetry.space_group_name_H-M   'P 1'
#
loop_
_entity.id
_entity.type
_entity.pdbx_description
1 polymer ?
#
loop_
_entity_poly.entity_id
_entity_poly.type
_entity_poly.pdbx_seq_one_letter_code
_entity_poly.pdbx_strand_id
1 'polypeptide(L)'
;MPRRRHARVSYTTPVQFLALEAAYQRDGREARGAAKNKHHKSHRRDSGHGRSVDSDDSDDEDDQLASSSDDDGNSAESDSDLLSRADELDRAVLKPAKAHKRSKKRELKSGGGGHKAKAHKHKHDLLKSLPQNLLVNILAHLPLGALLAVAQLSRHYRNTVMLDQMDDIWAAAREADGLPDLEQGGWDWFEFGYAGLAHGKHCVLCGKPSQRWPDAFLRMRLCKPCRSENIVRLDHLDDIDSDLHGAVKDCVIQTRQSLDDLHQVRSKLRHGFLPDLESESTILWRFQDKDDAADEAYYADKFAARSPKSGSRAGAGHKGGGQGTYDELPRRGEGEWGERVTAYVKKRRGACARIEQEGEALFVALGKLYAREATQHGHEEDGTSIARREALEERVLALSDEEKWSKDDFCSVWLSDKVVNRGLDTVDDAEWKALKPKVLKVLAASRKKRLAAAKAEAQALRRQALVPVYQSFRNRQPSAEAIVLTPLFADFLLFPSVRALWQPHDAVIDQHAIDAAQEGMDEDLNEWRTTLRLHVVQLVLSNTLDLPDDEELDSDADAYDQYDDEFLKLLTSSVMCAVDDCRHPAIGRKGTPNFVPVRPTFFGSLWDVLFHQHEAHDYLLPSSHDLGHADGEPHFRIALPLEVSNAVVAMCDAAGLDDEVAEPDDLDEVLDVEGGWVQWSNMPGGGHGRKEQDFRSVLCSIYRSAVKAQHARPPRSIGIPAIALVPGRDE
;
A
#
# COMPACT_ATOMS: atom_id res chain seq x y z
N MET A 1 6.82 19.87 -61.86
CA MET A 1 7.91 18.87 -61.82
C MET A 1 7.84 18.16 -60.46
N PRO A 2 7.91 16.82 -60.41
CA PRO A 2 7.12 16.01 -59.48
C PRO A 2 7.76 15.82 -58.10
N ARG A 3 6.91 15.86 -57.05
CA ARG A 3 7.23 15.42 -55.69
C ARG A 3 7.50 13.90 -55.69
N ARG A 4 8.72 13.51 -55.31
CA ARG A 4 9.07 12.12 -55.01
C ARG A 4 8.30 11.67 -53.77
N ARG A 5 7.61 10.52 -53.88
CA ARG A 5 7.03 9.80 -52.74
C ARG A 5 8.19 9.24 -51.90
N HIS A 6 8.33 9.67 -50.65
CA HIS A 6 9.18 8.98 -49.69
C HIS A 6 8.44 7.71 -49.21
N ALA A 7 9.08 6.56 -49.40
CA ALA A 7 8.62 5.28 -48.90
C ALA A 7 8.65 5.27 -47.37
N ARG A 8 7.61 4.70 -46.73
CA ARG A 8 7.61 4.40 -45.29
C ARG A 8 8.75 3.45 -44.98
N VAL A 9 9.70 3.88 -44.15
CA VAL A 9 10.74 3.03 -43.58
C VAL A 9 10.08 2.10 -42.56
N SER A 10 10.08 0.81 -42.86
CA SER A 10 9.71 -0.25 -41.93
C SER A 10 10.93 -0.53 -41.06
N TYR A 11 10.88 -0.19 -39.78
CA TYR A 11 11.87 -0.61 -38.80
C TYR A 11 11.59 -2.07 -38.44
N THR A 12 12.29 -2.99 -39.09
CA THR A 12 12.46 -4.35 -38.57
C THR A 12 13.62 -4.36 -37.59
N THR A 13 13.37 -4.80 -36.36
CA THR A 13 14.36 -4.91 -35.29
C THR A 13 15.61 -5.64 -35.81
N PRO A 14 16.82 -5.03 -35.73
CA PRO A 14 18.03 -5.66 -36.22
C PRO A 14 18.27 -7.00 -35.52
N VAL A 15 18.58 -8.04 -36.29
CA VAL A 15 18.83 -9.41 -35.78
C VAL A 15 19.93 -9.43 -34.71
N GLN A 16 20.85 -8.45 -34.76
CA GLN A 16 21.90 -8.26 -33.75
C GLN A 16 21.35 -7.90 -32.36
N PHE A 17 20.24 -7.17 -32.28
CA PHE A 17 19.58 -6.82 -31.02
C PHE A 17 18.94 -8.04 -30.36
N LEU A 18 18.27 -8.88 -31.15
CA LEU A 18 17.70 -10.16 -30.68
C LEU A 18 18.79 -11.16 -30.26
N ALA A 19 19.96 -11.11 -30.91
CA ALA A 19 21.12 -11.92 -30.52
C ALA A 19 21.74 -11.45 -29.19
N LEU A 20 21.77 -10.15 -28.93
CA LEU A 20 22.22 -9.56 -27.66
C LEU A 20 21.25 -9.90 -26.52
N GLU A 21 19.95 -9.79 -26.76
CA GLU A 21 18.92 -10.16 -25.78
C GLU A 21 19.00 -11.66 -25.44
N ALA A 22 19.24 -12.52 -26.44
CA ALA A 22 19.46 -13.95 -26.23
C ALA A 22 20.80 -14.30 -25.55
N ALA A 23 21.81 -13.42 -25.61
CA ALA A 23 23.05 -13.55 -24.85
C ALA A 23 22.83 -13.15 -23.40
N TYR A 24 22.21 -12.00 -23.15
CA TYR A 24 21.86 -11.52 -21.80
C TYR A 24 20.97 -12.52 -21.04
N GLN A 25 19.99 -13.13 -21.73
CA GLN A 25 19.15 -14.19 -21.13
C GLN A 25 19.90 -15.51 -20.86
N ARG A 26 21.00 -15.79 -21.56
CA ARG A 26 21.88 -16.94 -21.28
C ARG A 26 22.74 -16.67 -20.06
N ASP A 27 23.34 -15.48 -19.98
CA ASP A 27 24.20 -15.09 -18.85
C ASP A 27 23.39 -15.04 -17.54
N GLY A 28 22.15 -14.53 -17.59
CA GLY A 28 21.23 -14.56 -16.46
C GLY A 28 20.80 -15.97 -16.03
N ARG A 29 20.81 -16.97 -16.94
CA ARG A 29 20.54 -18.38 -16.60
C ARG A 29 21.77 -19.06 -16.00
N GLU A 30 22.97 -18.72 -16.46
CA GLU A 30 24.23 -19.24 -15.93
C GLU A 30 24.51 -18.70 -14.52
N ALA A 31 24.25 -17.42 -14.26
CA ALA A 31 24.34 -16.82 -12.92
C ALA A 31 23.37 -17.48 -11.91
N ARG A 32 22.14 -17.79 -12.33
CA ARG A 32 21.15 -18.52 -11.51
C ARG A 32 21.50 -20.00 -11.32
N GLY A 33 22.30 -20.58 -12.21
CA GLY A 33 22.84 -21.93 -12.08
C GLY A 33 23.98 -22.01 -11.07
N ALA A 34 24.88 -21.02 -11.07
CA ALA A 34 26.02 -20.94 -10.15
C ALA A 34 25.59 -20.75 -8.68
N ALA A 35 24.55 -19.93 -8.42
CA ALA A 35 24.01 -19.69 -7.08
C ALA A 35 23.43 -20.96 -6.42
N LYS A 36 22.89 -21.90 -7.21
CA LYS A 36 22.33 -23.16 -6.68
C LYS A 36 23.39 -24.20 -6.31
N ASN A 37 24.61 -24.07 -6.84
CA ASN A 37 25.69 -25.03 -6.59
C ASN A 37 26.52 -24.71 -5.34
N LYS A 38 26.42 -23.49 -4.78
CA LYS A 38 27.12 -23.08 -3.55
C LYS A 38 26.46 -23.56 -2.25
N HIS A 39 25.20 -24.03 -2.28
CA HIS A 39 24.47 -24.40 -1.06
C HIS A 39 24.51 -25.90 -0.68
N HIS A 40 25.32 -26.73 -1.35
CA HIS A 40 25.32 -28.20 -1.13
C HIS A 40 26.67 -28.82 -0.72
N LYS A 41 27.64 -28.04 -0.24
CA LYS A 41 28.90 -28.58 0.30
C LYS A 41 29.39 -27.81 1.53
N SER A 42 28.94 -28.21 2.71
CA SER A 42 29.72 -28.07 3.95
C SER A 42 29.16 -28.98 5.06
N HIS A 43 29.56 -30.26 5.03
CA HIS A 43 29.71 -31.06 6.24
C HIS A 43 30.52 -32.31 5.91
N ARG A 44 31.85 -32.22 6.08
CA ARG A 44 32.70 -33.38 6.34
C ARG A 44 33.82 -32.97 7.29
N ARG A 45 33.84 -33.65 8.44
CA ARG A 45 34.92 -33.72 9.43
C ARG A 45 36.07 -34.56 8.86
N ASP A 46 37.29 -34.10 9.05
CA ASP A 46 38.52 -34.89 9.28
C ASP A 46 39.62 -33.87 9.64
N SER A 47 40.07 -33.72 10.88
CA SER A 47 41.02 -34.56 11.63
C SER A 47 42.42 -34.60 11.02
N GLY A 48 43.41 -34.05 11.76
CA GLY A 48 44.81 -34.48 11.68
C GLY A 48 45.87 -33.44 11.26
N HIS A 49 46.75 -33.12 12.22
CA HIS A 49 48.14 -32.64 12.11
C HIS A 49 48.37 -31.17 11.68
N GLY A 50 49.04 -30.29 12.42
CA GLY A 50 49.92 -30.43 13.58
C GLY A 50 51.40 -30.46 13.19
N ARG A 51 52.01 -29.27 13.04
CA ARG A 51 53.46 -28.94 13.09
C ARG A 51 53.63 -27.50 12.56
N SER A 52 54.42 -26.57 13.07
CA SER A 52 55.26 -26.36 14.26
C SER A 52 56.17 -25.15 13.89
N VAL A 53 56.77 -24.48 14.91
CA VAL A 53 58.01 -23.65 14.82
C VAL A 53 57.72 -22.18 14.45
N ASP A 54 57.59 -21.27 15.42
CA ASP A 54 58.64 -20.42 16.07
C ASP A 54 58.47 -18.98 15.52
N SER A 55 58.72 -17.88 16.22
CA SER A 55 59.21 -17.59 17.56
C SER A 55 59.02 -16.08 17.81
N ASP A 56 59.28 -15.69 19.06
CA ASP A 56 59.72 -14.38 19.53
C ASP A 56 58.75 -13.18 19.47
N ASP A 57 58.77 -12.27 20.43
CA ASP A 57 59.28 -12.16 21.81
C ASP A 57 58.89 -10.72 22.20
N SER A 58 58.48 -10.47 23.44
CA SER A 58 58.56 -9.20 24.20
C SER A 58 57.33 -9.00 25.11
N ASP A 59 57.66 -9.08 26.39
CA ASP A 59 56.86 -9.07 27.62
C ASP A 59 56.40 -7.67 28.10
N ASP A 60 55.73 -7.72 29.27
CA ASP A 60 55.42 -6.72 30.31
C ASP A 60 53.97 -6.16 30.27
N GLU A 61 53.01 -6.76 31.00
CA GLU A 61 52.67 -6.62 32.45
C GLU A 61 52.24 -5.17 32.80
N ASP A 62 51.13 -4.85 33.49
CA ASP A 62 50.22 -5.60 34.35
C ASP A 62 48.96 -4.76 34.66
N ASP A 63 47.98 -5.40 35.32
CA ASP A 63 46.92 -4.85 36.19
C ASP A 63 45.66 -4.17 35.58
N GLN A 64 44.55 -4.93 35.55
CA GLN A 64 43.49 -4.73 36.56
C GLN A 64 42.36 -5.78 36.53
N LEU A 65 41.94 -6.13 37.73
CA LEU A 65 40.97 -7.13 38.15
C LEU A 65 39.54 -6.85 37.65
N ALA A 66 38.87 -7.87 37.13
CA ALA A 66 37.40 -7.92 37.16
C ALA A 66 36.91 -9.35 37.41
N SER A 67 36.11 -9.43 38.47
CA SER A 67 35.55 -10.62 39.10
C SER A 67 34.51 -11.33 38.23
N SER A 68 34.49 -12.65 38.31
CA SER A 68 33.41 -13.50 37.84
C SER A 68 32.08 -13.22 38.56
N SER A 69 31.01 -12.97 37.82
CA SER A 69 29.69 -13.43 38.20
C SER A 69 28.90 -13.80 36.95
N ASP A 70 28.58 -15.08 36.84
CA ASP A 70 27.53 -15.59 35.96
C ASP A 70 26.20 -14.94 36.38
N ASP A 71 25.54 -14.22 35.47
CA ASP A 71 24.10 -13.96 35.57
C ASP A 71 23.46 -13.97 34.18
N ASP A 72 22.42 -14.79 34.06
CA ASP A 72 21.74 -15.21 32.84
C ASP A 72 20.87 -14.08 32.26
N GLY A 73 21.40 -13.40 31.23
CA GLY A 73 20.68 -12.38 30.46
C GLY A 73 19.64 -12.98 29.51
N ASN A 74 18.44 -13.23 30.02
CA ASN A 74 17.24 -13.50 29.22
C ASN A 74 16.75 -12.20 28.54
N SER A 75 17.16 -11.98 27.29
CA SER A 75 16.72 -10.85 26.46
C SER A 75 15.21 -10.93 26.19
N ALA A 76 14.49 -9.88 26.56
CA ALA A 76 13.07 -9.72 26.28
C ALA A 76 12.85 -9.53 24.76
N GLU A 77 12.32 -10.57 24.11
CA GLU A 77 11.91 -10.52 22.71
C GLU A 77 10.74 -9.53 22.51
N SER A 78 10.84 -8.75 21.44
CA SER A 78 9.85 -7.75 21.02
C SER A 78 8.51 -8.41 20.64
N ASP A 79 7.40 -7.74 20.97
CA ASP A 79 6.02 -8.20 20.71
C ASP A 79 5.70 -8.40 19.21
N SER A 80 6.58 -7.98 18.30
CA SER A 80 6.50 -8.30 16.86
C SER A 80 6.86 -9.76 16.53
N ASP A 81 7.70 -10.42 17.35
CA ASP A 81 8.20 -11.77 17.05
C ASP A 81 7.33 -12.91 17.61
N LEU A 82 6.44 -12.60 18.56
CA LEU A 82 5.44 -13.56 19.05
C LEU A 82 4.23 -13.70 18.12
N LEU A 83 3.95 -12.68 17.31
CA LEU A 83 2.90 -12.73 16.28
C LEU A 83 3.40 -13.42 15.00
N SER A 84 4.69 -13.30 14.67
CA SER A 84 5.31 -14.02 13.54
C SER A 84 5.48 -15.52 13.85
N ARG A 85 5.84 -15.93 15.06
CA ARG A 85 5.91 -17.35 15.46
C ARG A 85 4.55 -18.05 15.61
N ALA A 86 3.50 -17.31 15.96
CA ALA A 86 2.13 -17.83 15.92
C ALA A 86 1.66 -18.08 14.46
N ASP A 87 2.05 -17.21 13.52
CA ASP A 87 1.80 -17.37 12.08
C ASP A 87 2.69 -18.47 11.44
N GLU A 88 3.89 -18.73 11.96
CA GLU A 88 4.76 -19.82 11.48
C GLU A 88 4.30 -21.22 11.93
N LEU A 89 3.72 -21.35 13.12
CA LEU A 89 3.14 -22.62 13.59
C LEU A 89 1.84 -22.97 12.85
N ASP A 90 1.02 -21.98 12.46
CA ASP A 90 -0.16 -22.20 11.61
C ASP A 90 0.20 -22.44 10.13
N ARG A 91 1.34 -21.92 9.65
CA ARG A 91 1.87 -22.23 8.30
C ARG A 91 2.51 -23.61 8.16
N ALA A 92 2.78 -24.32 9.26
CA ALA A 92 3.33 -25.67 9.23
C ALA A 92 2.28 -26.78 9.00
N VAL A 93 0.99 -26.49 9.16
CA VAL A 93 -0.09 -27.49 9.05
C VAL A 93 -0.70 -27.59 7.65
N LEU A 94 -0.43 -26.64 6.74
CA LEU A 94 -1.00 -26.66 5.38
C LEU A 94 0.04 -26.31 4.30
N LYS A 95 0.88 -27.28 3.93
CA LYS A 95 1.53 -27.30 2.60
C LYS A 95 1.07 -28.52 1.80
N PRO A 96 0.49 -28.35 0.60
CA PRO A 96 0.17 -29.45 -0.29
C PRO A 96 1.47 -30.08 -0.82
N ALA A 97 1.57 -31.40 -0.74
CA ALA A 97 2.69 -32.17 -1.24
C ALA A 97 2.90 -31.91 -2.74
N LYS A 98 4.11 -31.47 -3.11
CA LYS A 98 4.55 -31.31 -4.50
C LYS A 98 4.57 -32.67 -5.19
N ALA A 99 3.83 -32.77 -6.29
CA ALA A 99 3.87 -33.90 -7.21
C ALA A 99 5.28 -34.07 -7.78
N HIS A 100 5.98 -35.12 -7.38
CA HIS A 100 7.26 -35.51 -7.95
C HIS A 100 7.07 -36.14 -9.34
N LYS A 101 7.89 -35.64 -10.27
CA LYS A 101 8.07 -36.11 -11.64
C LYS A 101 8.25 -37.63 -11.71
N ARG A 102 7.55 -38.23 -12.68
CA ARG A 102 7.81 -39.56 -13.25
C ARG A 102 9.30 -39.71 -13.56
N SER A 103 9.93 -40.72 -12.97
CA SER A 103 11.26 -41.22 -13.35
C SER A 103 11.17 -42.71 -13.70
N LYS A 104 11.99 -43.09 -14.68
CA LYS A 104 11.94 -44.30 -15.49
C LYS A 104 12.22 -45.58 -14.71
N LYS A 105 11.47 -46.61 -15.11
CA LYS A 105 11.70 -48.04 -14.93
C LYS A 105 13.05 -48.48 -15.54
N ARG A 106 13.93 -49.08 -14.73
CA ARG A 106 14.85 -50.16 -15.16
C ARG A 106 14.88 -51.22 -14.06
N GLU A 107 14.78 -52.46 -14.50
CA GLU A 107 14.72 -53.70 -13.74
C GLU A 107 16.01 -53.98 -12.98
N LEU A 108 15.92 -54.70 -11.85
CA LEU A 108 16.62 -55.98 -11.68
C LEU A 108 16.05 -56.75 -10.46
N LYS A 109 16.09 -58.08 -10.60
CA LYS A 109 15.41 -59.11 -9.82
C LYS A 109 16.06 -59.42 -8.46
N SER A 110 15.24 -60.04 -7.61
CA SER A 110 15.51 -60.96 -6.47
C SER A 110 14.98 -60.40 -5.16
N GLY A 111 14.38 -61.13 -4.23
CA GLY A 111 14.01 -62.54 -4.12
C GLY A 111 12.98 -62.62 -2.99
N GLY A 112 12.17 -63.68 -2.99
CA GLY A 112 11.07 -63.86 -2.04
C GLY A 112 11.51 -63.87 -0.58
N GLY A 113 10.65 -63.33 0.28
CA GLY A 113 10.80 -63.37 1.73
C GLY A 113 9.63 -62.64 2.37
N GLY A 114 8.58 -63.40 2.70
CA GLY A 114 7.35 -62.85 3.25
C GLY A 114 7.54 -62.22 4.62
N HIS A 115 7.07 -60.98 4.78
CA HIS A 115 6.62 -60.46 6.06
C HIS A 115 5.27 -59.75 5.88
N LYS A 116 4.31 -60.20 6.69
CA LYS A 116 2.93 -59.71 6.76
C LYS A 116 2.92 -58.22 7.12
N ALA A 117 2.79 -57.35 6.12
CA ALA A 117 2.32 -55.99 6.35
C ALA A 117 0.81 -56.06 6.55
N LYS A 118 0.33 -55.71 7.75
CA LYS A 118 -1.09 -55.49 8.02
C LYS A 118 -1.57 -54.38 7.09
N ALA A 119 -2.25 -54.77 6.01
CA ALA A 119 -3.00 -53.85 5.18
C ALA A 119 -4.08 -53.21 6.07
N HIS A 120 -3.90 -51.93 6.40
CA HIS A 120 -5.03 -51.11 6.82
C HIS A 120 -6.02 -51.12 5.66
N LYS A 121 -7.06 -51.93 5.80
CA LYS A 121 -8.21 -51.98 4.90
C LYS A 121 -8.76 -50.55 4.86
N HIS A 122 -8.52 -49.83 3.76
CA HIS A 122 -9.19 -48.56 3.51
C HIS A 122 -10.68 -48.82 3.70
N LYS A 123 -11.28 -48.22 4.73
CA LYS A 123 -12.73 -48.23 4.90
C LYS A 123 -13.28 -47.62 3.61
N HIS A 124 -13.88 -48.45 2.76
CA HIS A 124 -14.64 -47.95 1.63
C HIS A 124 -15.67 -46.97 2.20
N ASP A 125 -15.72 -45.78 1.61
CA ASP A 125 -16.74 -44.78 1.91
C ASP A 125 -18.11 -45.42 1.66
N LEU A 126 -18.83 -45.76 2.72
CA LEU A 126 -20.11 -46.49 2.66
C LEU A 126 -21.14 -45.72 1.81
N LEU A 127 -21.06 -44.40 1.78
CA LEU A 127 -21.90 -43.55 0.93
C LEU A 127 -21.61 -43.76 -0.57
N LYS A 128 -20.36 -44.04 -0.96
CA LYS A 128 -19.99 -44.36 -2.36
C LYS A 128 -20.42 -45.76 -2.79
N SER A 129 -20.85 -46.61 -1.84
CA SER A 129 -21.36 -47.95 -2.14
C SER A 129 -22.87 -47.99 -2.36
N LEU A 130 -23.57 -46.87 -2.13
CA LEU A 130 -25.00 -46.75 -2.37
C LEU A 130 -25.30 -46.64 -3.88
N PRO A 131 -26.39 -47.27 -4.36
CA PRO A 131 -26.93 -46.98 -5.69
C PRO A 131 -27.20 -45.47 -5.86
N GLN A 132 -26.85 -44.93 -7.03
CA GLN A 132 -26.99 -43.50 -7.34
C GLN A 132 -28.38 -42.95 -7.00
N ASN A 133 -29.44 -43.70 -7.29
CA ASN A 133 -30.83 -43.28 -7.03
C ASN A 133 -31.12 -43.11 -5.52
N LEU A 134 -30.52 -43.93 -4.66
CA LEU A 134 -30.67 -43.79 -3.21
C LEU A 134 -29.87 -42.60 -2.69
N LEU A 135 -28.67 -42.37 -3.23
CA LEU A 135 -27.86 -41.19 -2.91
C LEU A 135 -28.62 -39.91 -3.28
N VAL A 136 -29.21 -39.86 -4.47
CA VAL A 136 -30.05 -38.75 -4.93
C VAL A 136 -31.23 -38.49 -4.00
N ASN A 137 -31.96 -39.53 -3.59
CA ASN A 137 -33.07 -39.38 -2.65
C ASN A 137 -32.63 -38.85 -1.28
N ILE A 138 -31.44 -39.24 -0.79
CA ILE A 138 -30.88 -38.70 0.46
C ILE A 138 -30.55 -37.22 0.30
N LEU A 139 -29.92 -36.85 -0.82
CA LEU A 139 -29.54 -35.46 -1.11
C LEU A 139 -30.77 -34.55 -1.27
N ALA A 140 -31.88 -35.06 -1.79
CA ALA A 140 -33.14 -34.32 -1.93
C ALA A 140 -33.72 -33.79 -0.60
N HIS A 141 -33.30 -34.37 0.53
CA HIS A 141 -33.74 -33.94 1.86
C HIS A 141 -32.74 -33.01 2.57
N LEU A 142 -31.62 -32.66 1.92
CA LEU A 142 -30.60 -31.80 2.53
C LEU A 142 -30.90 -30.31 2.30
N PRO A 143 -30.63 -29.45 3.29
CA PRO A 143 -30.70 -28.00 3.09
C PRO A 143 -29.59 -27.54 2.15
N LEU A 144 -29.77 -26.34 1.58
CA LEU A 144 -28.88 -25.79 0.55
C LEU A 144 -27.40 -25.74 1.00
N GLY A 145 -27.14 -25.35 2.24
CA GLY A 145 -25.78 -25.33 2.82
C GLY A 145 -25.14 -26.71 2.95
N ALA A 146 -25.92 -27.75 3.23
CA ALA A 146 -25.42 -29.13 3.32
C ALA A 146 -25.13 -29.71 1.93
N LEU A 147 -25.96 -29.38 0.93
CA LEU A 147 -25.69 -29.74 -0.47
C LEU A 147 -24.37 -29.12 -0.97
N LEU A 148 -24.11 -27.85 -0.62
CA LEU A 148 -22.84 -27.19 -0.89
C LEU A 148 -21.67 -27.93 -0.25
N ALA A 149 -21.80 -28.29 1.02
CA ALA A 149 -20.75 -29.01 1.74
C ALA A 149 -20.45 -30.35 1.06
N VAL A 150 -21.47 -31.13 0.69
CA VAL A 150 -21.31 -32.41 -0.03
C VAL A 150 -20.60 -32.23 -1.36
N ALA A 151 -20.95 -31.19 -2.13
CA ALA A 151 -20.29 -30.87 -3.39
C ALA A 151 -18.80 -30.48 -3.20
N GLN A 152 -18.40 -30.02 -2.01
CA GLN A 152 -17.02 -29.67 -1.68
C GLN A 152 -16.20 -30.84 -1.10
N LEU A 153 -16.83 -31.92 -0.64
CA LEU A 153 -16.15 -33.06 -0.01
C LEU A 153 -15.25 -33.86 -0.98
N SER A 154 -15.73 -34.13 -2.20
CA SER A 154 -14.95 -34.90 -3.19
C SER A 154 -15.39 -34.65 -4.63
N ARG A 155 -14.49 -34.90 -5.59
CA ARG A 155 -14.81 -34.81 -7.03
C ARG A 155 -15.98 -35.71 -7.44
N HIS A 156 -16.13 -36.88 -6.81
CA HIS A 156 -17.24 -37.79 -7.12
C HIS A 156 -18.58 -37.19 -6.72
N TYR A 157 -18.71 -36.69 -5.49
CA TYR A 157 -19.94 -36.04 -5.03
C TYR A 157 -20.22 -34.75 -5.78
N ARG A 158 -19.19 -33.95 -6.09
CA ARG A 158 -19.35 -32.78 -6.96
C ARG A 158 -19.95 -33.15 -8.30
N ASN A 159 -19.43 -34.17 -8.98
CA ASN A 159 -19.95 -34.57 -10.28
C ASN A 159 -21.38 -35.11 -10.18
N THR A 160 -21.72 -35.84 -9.10
CA THR A 160 -23.08 -36.34 -8.86
C THR A 160 -24.08 -35.22 -8.61
N VAL A 161 -23.73 -34.26 -7.75
CA VAL A 161 -24.59 -33.14 -7.34
C VAL A 161 -24.76 -32.10 -8.46
N MET A 162 -23.89 -32.13 -9.47
CA MET A 162 -23.94 -31.24 -10.65
C MET A 162 -24.52 -31.91 -11.89
N LEU A 163 -25.17 -33.07 -11.75
CA LEU A 163 -25.93 -33.66 -12.86
C LEU A 163 -27.25 -32.90 -13.02
N ASP A 164 -27.73 -32.75 -14.27
CA ASP A 164 -28.99 -32.06 -14.59
C ASP A 164 -30.19 -32.58 -13.77
N GLN A 165 -30.21 -33.87 -13.43
CA GLN A 165 -31.24 -34.46 -12.55
C GLN A 165 -31.27 -33.91 -11.11
N MET A 166 -30.26 -33.14 -10.69
CA MET A 166 -30.16 -32.50 -9.38
C MET A 166 -30.68 -31.06 -9.39
N ASP A 167 -30.98 -30.48 -10.56
CA ASP A 167 -31.40 -29.09 -10.66
C ASP A 167 -32.70 -28.84 -9.89
N ASP A 168 -33.66 -29.76 -9.99
CA ASP A 168 -34.91 -29.72 -9.23
C ASP A 168 -34.68 -29.80 -7.70
N ILE A 169 -33.68 -30.59 -7.27
CA ILE A 169 -33.33 -30.74 -5.85
C ILE A 169 -32.72 -29.45 -5.31
N TRP A 170 -31.82 -28.86 -6.09
CA TRP A 170 -31.19 -27.60 -5.75
C TRP A 170 -32.21 -26.45 -5.70
N ALA A 171 -33.11 -26.36 -6.68
CA ALA A 171 -34.19 -25.37 -6.71
C ALA A 171 -35.14 -25.54 -5.51
N ALA A 172 -35.51 -26.77 -5.17
CA ALA A 172 -36.34 -27.06 -3.99
C ALA A 172 -35.62 -26.67 -2.68
N ALA A 173 -34.32 -26.92 -2.56
CA ALA A 173 -33.52 -26.52 -1.40
C ALA A 173 -33.40 -24.98 -1.29
N ARG A 174 -33.24 -24.28 -2.42
CA ARG A 174 -33.24 -22.81 -2.48
C ARG A 174 -34.59 -22.22 -2.06
N GLU A 175 -35.69 -22.79 -2.53
CA GLU A 175 -37.04 -22.36 -2.17
C GLU A 175 -37.32 -22.59 -0.68
N ALA A 176 -36.85 -23.71 -0.11
CA ALA A 176 -36.94 -23.97 1.34
C ALA A 176 -36.17 -22.91 2.17
N ASP A 177 -35.02 -22.45 1.67
CA ASP A 177 -34.26 -21.34 2.24
C ASP A 177 -34.90 -19.97 1.95
N GLY A 178 -36.01 -19.91 1.21
CA GLY A 178 -36.76 -18.68 0.92
C GLY A 178 -36.01 -17.69 0.02
N LEU A 179 -35.07 -18.18 -0.80
CA LEU A 179 -34.28 -17.38 -1.72
C LEU A 179 -35.01 -17.24 -3.08
N PRO A 180 -35.05 -16.03 -3.68
CA PRO A 180 -35.78 -15.79 -4.91
C PRO A 180 -35.11 -16.47 -6.10
N ASP A 181 -35.89 -16.72 -7.16
CA ASP A 181 -35.36 -17.07 -8.47
C ASP A 181 -34.91 -15.79 -9.19
N LEU A 182 -33.75 -15.79 -9.85
CA LEU A 182 -33.22 -14.62 -10.58
C LEU A 182 -33.16 -14.96 -12.07
N GLU A 183 -34.12 -14.45 -12.82
CA GLU A 183 -34.27 -14.74 -14.25
C GLU A 183 -33.23 -13.99 -15.10
N GLN A 184 -32.56 -12.97 -14.55
CA GLN A 184 -31.72 -12.05 -15.29
C GLN A 184 -30.23 -12.15 -14.91
N GLY A 185 -29.41 -12.44 -15.93
CA GLY A 185 -27.95 -12.46 -15.78
C GLY A 185 -27.19 -13.41 -16.71
N GLY A 186 -27.86 -14.36 -17.38
CA GLY A 186 -27.17 -15.34 -18.24
C GLY A 186 -26.31 -16.34 -17.46
N TRP A 187 -26.78 -16.76 -16.29
CA TRP A 187 -26.08 -17.70 -15.42
C TRP A 187 -26.65 -19.11 -15.62
N ASP A 188 -26.05 -19.88 -16.52
CA ASP A 188 -26.46 -21.27 -16.80
C ASP A 188 -26.01 -22.28 -15.69
N TRP A 189 -25.50 -21.81 -14.54
CA TRP A 189 -24.92 -22.64 -13.45
C TRP A 189 -25.43 -22.21 -12.06
N PHE A 190 -26.75 -22.08 -11.96
CA PHE A 190 -27.42 -21.16 -11.05
C PHE A 190 -27.35 -21.55 -9.57
N GLU A 191 -27.68 -22.78 -9.20
CA GLU A 191 -28.00 -23.07 -7.80
C GLU A 191 -26.78 -23.29 -6.89
N PHE A 192 -25.70 -23.84 -7.42
CA PHE A 192 -24.45 -23.96 -6.66
C PHE A 192 -23.86 -22.58 -6.31
N GLY A 193 -24.03 -21.61 -7.21
CA GLY A 193 -23.65 -20.22 -6.98
C GLY A 193 -24.44 -19.59 -5.83
N TYR A 194 -25.76 -19.84 -5.78
CA TYR A 194 -26.61 -19.44 -4.65
C TYR A 194 -26.14 -20.02 -3.34
N ALA A 195 -25.88 -21.32 -3.33
CA ALA A 195 -25.42 -22.00 -2.14
C ALA A 195 -24.08 -21.42 -1.68
N GLY A 196 -23.14 -21.17 -2.60
CA GLY A 196 -21.89 -20.48 -2.31
C GLY A 196 -22.06 -19.04 -1.80
N LEU A 197 -23.04 -18.30 -2.32
CA LEU A 197 -23.33 -16.94 -1.89
C LEU A 197 -23.97 -16.91 -0.50
N ALA A 198 -25.00 -17.72 -0.25
CA ALA A 198 -25.75 -17.78 1.00
C ALA A 198 -24.98 -18.50 2.11
N HIS A 199 -24.40 -19.66 1.82
CA HIS A 199 -23.80 -20.56 2.83
C HIS A 199 -22.28 -20.68 2.74
N GLY A 200 -21.66 -20.15 1.68
CA GLY A 200 -20.21 -20.20 1.51
C GLY A 200 -19.46 -19.43 2.60
N LYS A 201 -18.23 -19.86 2.86
CA LYS A 201 -17.37 -19.27 3.90
C LYS A 201 -16.07 -18.68 3.35
N HIS A 202 -15.94 -18.54 2.04
CA HIS A 202 -14.70 -18.11 1.39
C HIS A 202 -14.93 -16.92 0.48
N CYS A 203 -13.92 -16.07 0.37
CA CYS A 203 -13.86 -14.94 -0.55
C CYS A 203 -13.71 -15.45 -1.99
N VAL A 204 -14.49 -14.90 -2.93
CA VAL A 204 -14.42 -15.27 -4.36
C VAL A 204 -13.09 -14.87 -5.00
N LEU A 205 -12.49 -13.75 -4.57
CA LEU A 205 -11.25 -13.25 -5.17
C LEU A 205 -10.00 -13.96 -4.65
N CYS A 206 -9.85 -14.04 -3.33
CA CYS A 206 -8.61 -14.56 -2.72
C CYS A 206 -8.74 -15.96 -2.11
N GLY A 207 -9.95 -16.54 -2.06
CA GLY A 207 -10.20 -17.85 -1.46
C GLY A 207 -10.09 -17.90 0.07
N LYS A 208 -9.66 -16.82 0.73
CA LYS A 208 -9.54 -16.76 2.20
C LYS A 208 -10.93 -16.82 2.86
N PRO A 209 -11.02 -17.28 4.12
CA PRO A 209 -12.27 -17.27 4.86
C PRO A 209 -12.92 -15.87 4.90
N SER A 210 -14.23 -15.82 4.67
CA SER A 210 -15.04 -14.60 4.70
C SER A 210 -16.25 -14.82 5.59
N GLN A 211 -16.15 -14.31 6.82
CA GLN A 211 -17.24 -14.33 7.81
C GLN A 211 -18.23 -13.17 7.63
N ARG A 212 -17.97 -12.26 6.69
CA ARG A 212 -18.83 -11.10 6.42
C ARG A 212 -20.06 -11.48 5.60
N TRP A 213 -21.12 -10.69 5.76
CA TRP A 213 -22.33 -10.75 4.95
C TRP A 213 -22.01 -10.63 3.45
N PRO A 214 -22.62 -11.45 2.59
CA PRO A 214 -22.41 -11.39 1.15
C PRO A 214 -22.93 -10.08 0.53
N ASP A 215 -22.34 -9.66 -0.59
CA ASP A 215 -22.90 -8.57 -1.38
C ASP A 215 -23.96 -9.12 -2.34
N ALA A 216 -25.23 -8.79 -2.09
CA ALA A 216 -26.37 -9.31 -2.82
C ALA A 216 -26.52 -8.67 -4.21
N PHE A 217 -26.07 -7.42 -4.36
CA PHE A 217 -26.14 -6.71 -5.65
C PHE A 217 -25.06 -7.23 -6.61
N LEU A 218 -23.83 -7.36 -6.11
CA LEU A 218 -22.72 -7.91 -6.88
C LEU A 218 -22.74 -9.44 -6.95
N ARG A 219 -23.60 -10.10 -6.16
CA ARG A 219 -23.70 -11.56 -6.03
C ARG A 219 -22.37 -12.21 -5.67
N MET A 220 -21.61 -11.58 -4.78
CA MET A 220 -20.27 -12.00 -4.39
C MET A 220 -20.07 -12.05 -2.88
N ARG A 221 -19.25 -13.00 -2.43
CA ARG A 221 -18.72 -13.02 -1.07
C ARG A 221 -17.27 -12.51 -1.07
N LEU A 222 -17.03 -11.41 -0.38
CA LEU A 222 -15.71 -10.77 -0.29
C LEU A 222 -15.26 -10.66 1.16
N CYS A 223 -13.99 -11.01 1.43
CA CYS A 223 -13.38 -10.74 2.74
C CYS A 223 -13.14 -9.24 2.93
N LYS A 224 -12.91 -8.80 4.18
CA LYS A 224 -12.73 -7.38 4.52
C LYS A 224 -11.65 -6.69 3.66
N PRO A 225 -10.43 -7.26 3.49
CA PRO A 225 -9.38 -6.62 2.67
C PRO A 225 -9.78 -6.47 1.20
N CYS A 226 -10.27 -7.56 0.58
CA CYS A 226 -10.69 -7.51 -0.82
C CYS A 226 -11.83 -6.52 -1.04
N ARG A 227 -12.75 -6.39 -0.09
CA ARG A 227 -13.85 -5.42 -0.18
C ARG A 227 -13.36 -3.99 -0.08
N SER A 228 -12.48 -3.67 0.86
CA SER A 228 -11.94 -2.30 1.01
C SER A 228 -11.07 -1.87 -0.16
N GLU A 229 -10.40 -2.83 -0.81
CA GLU A 229 -9.51 -2.56 -1.94
C GLU A 229 -10.27 -2.48 -3.28
N ASN A 230 -11.32 -3.29 -3.47
CA ASN A 230 -11.96 -3.45 -4.79
C ASN A 230 -13.36 -2.83 -4.89
N ILE A 231 -13.95 -2.32 -3.80
CA ILE A 231 -15.25 -1.63 -3.86
C ILE A 231 -15.01 -0.13 -3.71
N VAL A 232 -15.28 0.61 -4.78
CA VAL A 232 -15.00 2.04 -4.88
C VAL A 232 -16.27 2.86 -4.99
N ARG A 233 -16.26 4.09 -4.48
CA ARG A 233 -17.40 5.03 -4.57
C ARG A 233 -17.45 5.64 -5.96
N LEU A 234 -18.60 5.51 -6.64
CA LEU A 234 -18.78 6.00 -8.01
C LEU A 234 -18.88 7.53 -8.09
N ASP A 235 -19.25 8.21 -7.00
CA ASP A 235 -19.35 9.67 -6.95
C ASP A 235 -17.97 10.38 -7.01
N HIS A 236 -16.90 9.64 -6.71
CA HIS A 236 -15.52 10.14 -6.63
C HIS A 236 -14.59 9.37 -7.58
N LEU A 237 -15.13 8.81 -8.66
CA LEU A 237 -14.35 8.03 -9.61
C LEU A 237 -13.15 8.82 -10.17
N ASP A 238 -13.37 10.09 -10.50
CA ASP A 238 -12.33 10.99 -11.02
C ASP A 238 -11.20 11.26 -10.01
N ASP A 239 -11.48 11.13 -8.70
CA ASP A 239 -10.50 11.29 -7.63
C ASP A 239 -9.69 9.99 -7.36
N ILE A 240 -10.25 8.83 -7.76
CA ILE A 240 -9.70 7.50 -7.46
C ILE A 240 -8.79 7.02 -8.59
N ASP A 241 -9.21 7.19 -9.85
CA ASP A 241 -8.44 6.77 -11.01
C ASP A 241 -8.80 7.62 -12.24
N SER A 242 -7.85 8.49 -12.64
CA SER A 242 -7.98 9.36 -13.82
C SER A 242 -7.97 8.59 -15.14
N ASP A 243 -7.56 7.33 -15.15
CA ASP A 243 -7.44 6.51 -16.36
C ASP A 243 -8.75 5.80 -16.72
N LEU A 244 -9.76 5.86 -15.83
CA LEU A 244 -11.09 5.32 -16.08
C LEU A 244 -11.93 6.26 -16.96
N HIS A 245 -12.67 5.67 -17.91
CA HIS A 245 -13.56 6.41 -18.79
C HIS A 245 -14.75 6.99 -18.00
N GLY A 246 -15.03 8.31 -18.09
CA GLY A 246 -16.05 8.97 -17.25
C GLY A 246 -17.48 8.40 -17.33
N ALA A 247 -17.84 7.77 -18.46
CA ALA A 247 -19.12 7.05 -18.64
C ALA A 247 -19.20 5.65 -17.97
N VAL A 248 -18.11 5.14 -17.40
CA VAL A 248 -18.02 3.76 -16.88
C VAL A 248 -18.95 3.51 -15.68
N LYS A 249 -19.22 4.56 -14.89
CA LYS A 249 -20.13 4.51 -13.74
C LYS A 249 -21.54 4.00 -14.09
N ASP A 250 -21.96 4.23 -15.33
CA ASP A 250 -23.28 3.80 -15.82
C ASP A 250 -23.26 2.40 -16.46
N CYS A 251 -22.08 1.82 -16.69
CA CYS A 251 -21.93 0.51 -17.35
C CYS A 251 -21.82 -0.67 -16.38
N VAL A 252 -21.49 -0.43 -15.11
CA VAL A 252 -21.29 -1.50 -14.11
C VAL A 252 -22.51 -1.71 -13.21
N ILE A 253 -22.55 -2.86 -12.54
CA ILE A 253 -23.50 -3.16 -11.47
C ILE A 253 -23.12 -2.31 -10.25
N GLN A 254 -24.11 -1.63 -9.68
CA GLN A 254 -23.93 -0.75 -8.54
C GLN A 254 -24.46 -1.43 -7.28
N THR A 255 -23.59 -1.57 -6.27
CA THR A 255 -24.03 -2.02 -4.95
C THR A 255 -24.49 -0.84 -4.10
N ARG A 256 -25.66 -1.03 -3.47
CA ARG A 256 -26.25 -0.09 -2.51
C ARG A 256 -25.98 -0.49 -1.07
N GLN A 257 -25.30 -1.62 -0.83
CA GLN A 257 -24.91 -2.02 0.52
C GLN A 257 -23.83 -1.08 1.06
N SER A 258 -23.96 -0.69 2.32
CA SER A 258 -22.97 0.15 2.99
C SER A 258 -21.64 -0.59 3.15
N LEU A 259 -20.52 0.12 3.09
CA LEU A 259 -19.19 -0.43 3.34
C LEU A 259 -18.92 -0.67 4.84
N ASP A 260 -19.54 0.16 5.69
CA ASP A 260 -19.38 0.11 7.14
C ASP A 260 -20.29 -0.94 7.78
N ASP A 261 -21.53 -1.02 7.29
CA ASP A 261 -22.55 -1.96 7.79
C ASP A 261 -23.24 -2.69 6.63
N LEU A 262 -22.80 -3.93 6.39
CA LEU A 262 -23.26 -4.73 5.25
C LEU A 262 -24.73 -5.15 5.35
N HIS A 263 -25.34 -5.00 6.53
CA HIS A 263 -26.76 -5.29 6.78
C HIS A 263 -27.66 -4.11 6.41
N GLN A 264 -27.09 -2.98 5.97
CA GLN A 264 -27.83 -1.81 5.56
C GLN A 264 -27.67 -1.54 4.06
N VAL A 265 -28.80 -1.23 3.43
CA VAL A 265 -28.86 -0.68 2.07
C VAL A 265 -29.10 0.82 2.18
N ARG A 266 -28.26 1.63 1.52
CA ARG A 266 -28.39 3.08 1.48
C ARG A 266 -28.74 3.53 0.08
N SER A 267 -29.92 4.12 -0.09
CA SER A 267 -30.47 4.53 -1.39
C SER A 267 -29.61 5.56 -2.14
N LYS A 268 -28.83 6.38 -1.40
CA LYS A 268 -27.98 7.44 -1.97
C LYS A 268 -26.58 6.98 -2.34
N LEU A 269 -26.11 5.82 -1.84
CA LEU A 269 -24.74 5.39 -2.07
C LEU A 269 -24.64 4.52 -3.32
N ARG A 270 -23.70 4.87 -4.21
CA ARG A 270 -23.38 4.11 -5.41
C ARG A 270 -21.92 3.66 -5.34
N HIS A 271 -21.71 2.36 -5.21
CA HIS A 271 -20.39 1.77 -5.29
C HIS A 271 -20.29 0.83 -6.49
N GLY A 272 -19.11 0.75 -7.08
CA GLY A 272 -18.78 -0.20 -8.14
C GLY A 272 -17.68 -1.15 -7.72
N PHE A 273 -17.59 -2.25 -8.45
CA PHE A 273 -16.49 -3.20 -8.33
C PHE A 273 -15.38 -2.80 -9.29
N LEU A 274 -14.17 -2.54 -8.76
CA LEU A 274 -13.06 -1.96 -9.51
C LEU A 274 -12.64 -2.82 -10.72
N PRO A 275 -12.49 -4.16 -10.64
CA PRO A 275 -12.17 -4.96 -11.82
C PRO A 275 -13.23 -4.87 -12.94
N ASP A 276 -14.51 -4.75 -12.59
CA ASP A 276 -15.57 -4.56 -13.59
C ASP A 276 -15.46 -3.17 -14.23
N LEU A 277 -15.17 -2.14 -13.42
CA LEU A 277 -14.94 -0.77 -13.90
C LEU A 277 -13.77 -0.73 -14.90
N GLU A 278 -12.62 -1.32 -14.57
CA GLU A 278 -11.46 -1.38 -15.47
C GLU A 278 -11.79 -2.09 -16.80
N SER A 279 -12.51 -3.21 -16.72
CA SER A 279 -12.88 -4.00 -17.89
C SER A 279 -13.83 -3.24 -18.84
N GLU A 280 -14.85 -2.58 -18.30
CA GLU A 280 -15.82 -1.81 -19.07
C GLU A 280 -15.22 -0.49 -19.57
N SER A 281 -14.35 0.14 -18.78
CA SER A 281 -13.60 1.34 -19.16
C SER A 281 -12.77 1.08 -20.42
N THR A 282 -12.07 -0.06 -20.48
CA THR A 282 -11.28 -0.47 -21.66
C THR A 282 -12.15 -0.59 -22.92
N ILE A 283 -13.39 -1.05 -22.78
CA ILE A 283 -14.33 -1.17 -23.91
C ILE A 283 -14.83 0.22 -24.33
N LEU A 284 -15.13 1.10 -23.38
CA LEU A 284 -15.60 2.46 -23.63
C LEU A 284 -14.54 3.30 -24.36
N TRP A 285 -13.28 3.25 -23.92
CA TRP A 285 -12.18 3.93 -24.61
C TRP A 285 -12.06 3.48 -26.07
N ARG A 286 -12.18 2.18 -26.36
CA ARG A 286 -12.18 1.67 -27.74
C ARG A 286 -13.35 2.17 -28.59
N PHE A 287 -14.50 2.48 -27.97
CA PHE A 287 -15.63 3.09 -28.69
C PHE A 287 -15.41 4.59 -28.87
N GLN A 288 -14.87 5.27 -27.87
CA GLN A 288 -14.51 6.68 -27.93
C GLN A 288 -13.49 6.94 -29.05
N ASP A 289 -12.42 6.14 -29.15
CA ASP A 289 -11.43 6.24 -30.24
C ASP A 289 -12.06 6.13 -31.63
N LYS A 290 -13.07 5.27 -31.78
CA LYS A 290 -13.79 5.10 -33.05
C LYS A 290 -14.73 6.25 -33.36
N ASP A 291 -15.35 6.82 -32.34
CA ASP A 291 -16.20 8.00 -32.47
C ASP A 291 -15.34 9.22 -32.82
N ASP A 292 -14.21 9.40 -32.15
CA ASP A 292 -13.25 10.47 -32.40
C ASP A 292 -12.63 10.37 -33.80
N ALA A 293 -12.24 9.17 -34.25
CA ALA A 293 -11.75 8.95 -35.61
C ALA A 293 -12.83 9.20 -36.69
N ALA A 294 -14.10 8.90 -36.38
CA ALA A 294 -15.21 9.16 -37.29
C ALA A 294 -15.50 10.67 -37.41
N ASP A 295 -15.45 11.37 -36.29
CA ASP A 295 -15.56 12.83 -36.23
C ASP A 295 -14.41 13.49 -36.99
N GLU A 296 -13.17 13.07 -36.75
CA GLU A 296 -12.00 13.61 -37.46
C GLU A 296 -12.12 13.40 -38.97
N ALA A 297 -12.53 12.20 -39.42
CA ALA A 297 -12.78 11.92 -40.83
C ALA A 297 -13.90 12.81 -41.41
N TYR A 298 -14.99 13.00 -40.66
CA TYR A 298 -16.10 13.88 -41.05
C TYR A 298 -15.64 15.34 -41.20
N TYR A 299 -14.91 15.87 -40.24
CA TYR A 299 -14.41 17.25 -40.30
C TYR A 299 -13.33 17.42 -41.37
N ALA A 300 -12.47 16.43 -41.58
CA ALA A 300 -11.48 16.46 -42.67
C ALA A 300 -12.16 16.53 -44.04
N ASP A 301 -13.24 15.77 -44.27
CA ASP A 301 -14.03 15.83 -45.51
C ASP A 301 -14.72 17.19 -45.68
N LYS A 302 -15.36 17.71 -44.63
CA LYS A 302 -16.01 19.04 -44.65
C LYS A 302 -15.02 20.19 -44.87
N PHE A 303 -13.82 20.10 -44.28
CA PHE A 303 -12.75 21.06 -44.49
C PHE A 303 -12.20 20.98 -45.92
N ALA A 304 -11.97 19.77 -46.44
CA ALA A 304 -11.54 19.55 -47.82
C ALA A 304 -12.58 20.06 -48.84
N ALA A 305 -13.87 19.92 -48.56
CA ALA A 305 -14.96 20.45 -49.39
C ALA A 305 -15.07 21.99 -49.38
N ARG A 306 -14.58 22.67 -48.33
CA ARG A 306 -14.55 24.14 -48.22
C ARG A 306 -13.30 24.78 -48.85
N SER A 307 -12.27 24.00 -49.20
CA SER A 307 -11.08 24.53 -49.86
C SER A 307 -11.44 24.94 -51.31
N PRO A 308 -11.32 26.23 -51.69
CA PRO A 308 -11.71 26.66 -53.03
C PRO A 308 -10.77 26.01 -54.04
N LYS A 309 -11.36 25.28 -55.01
CA LYS A 309 -10.62 24.83 -56.19
C LYS A 309 -10.01 26.08 -56.83
N SER A 310 -8.68 26.15 -56.85
CA SER A 310 -7.93 27.20 -57.53
C SER A 310 -8.23 27.15 -59.04
N GLY A 311 -9.30 27.86 -59.43
CA GLY A 311 -9.65 28.18 -60.79
C GLY A 311 -9.44 29.67 -61.00
N SER A 312 -8.35 29.99 -61.71
CA SER A 312 -7.99 31.31 -62.26
C SER A 312 -9.18 32.22 -62.61
N ARG A 313 -9.27 33.42 -62.01
CA ARG A 313 -9.08 34.73 -62.70
C ARG A 313 -9.33 35.95 -61.81
N ALA A 314 -8.43 36.91 -62.02
CA ALA A 314 -8.40 38.34 -61.70
C ALA A 314 -9.67 39.09 -61.24
N GLY A 315 -9.45 39.98 -60.26
CA GLY A 315 -9.81 41.40 -60.38
C GLY A 315 -10.93 41.94 -59.49
N ALA A 316 -10.70 43.16 -59.01
CA ALA A 316 -11.61 44.11 -58.36
C ALA A 316 -11.82 43.96 -56.84
N GLY A 317 -11.49 45.05 -56.14
CA GLY A 317 -11.52 45.13 -54.68
C GLY A 317 -12.87 45.42 -54.08
N HIS A 318 -12.95 45.24 -52.77
CA HIS A 318 -13.93 45.90 -51.92
C HIS A 318 -13.39 45.99 -50.49
N LYS A 319 -13.49 47.19 -49.91
CA LYS A 319 -13.40 47.42 -48.47
C LYS A 319 -14.68 46.86 -47.82
N GLY A 320 -14.56 46.27 -46.64
CA GLY A 320 -15.71 45.93 -45.82
C GLY A 320 -15.30 45.06 -44.64
N GLY A 321 -15.26 45.66 -43.45
CA GLY A 321 -15.05 44.94 -42.22
C GLY A 321 -16.14 43.90 -41.99
N GLY A 322 -15.70 42.71 -41.60
CA GLY A 322 -16.54 41.67 -41.04
C GLY A 322 -15.60 40.80 -40.22
N GLN A 323 -15.76 40.84 -38.90
CA GLN A 323 -15.18 39.84 -38.01
C GLN A 323 -15.47 38.47 -38.62
N GLY A 324 -14.43 37.72 -38.94
CA GLY A 324 -14.57 36.33 -39.32
C GLY A 324 -15.10 35.57 -38.12
N THR A 325 -16.42 35.45 -38.02
CA THR A 325 -17.07 34.43 -37.20
C THR A 325 -16.55 33.11 -37.73
N TYR A 326 -15.65 32.47 -36.96
CA TYR A 326 -15.43 31.05 -37.07
C TYR A 326 -16.80 30.41 -36.85
N ASP A 327 -17.51 30.09 -37.93
CA ASP A 327 -18.66 29.20 -37.87
C ASP A 327 -18.12 27.87 -37.34
N GLU A 328 -18.21 27.70 -36.02
CA GLU A 328 -17.97 26.47 -35.31
C GLU A 328 -18.89 25.42 -35.94
N LEU A 329 -18.31 24.60 -36.81
CA LEU A 329 -18.95 23.35 -37.19
C LEU A 329 -19.34 22.66 -35.89
N PRO A 330 -20.57 22.12 -35.74
CA PRO A 330 -21.08 21.64 -34.46
C PRO A 330 -20.15 20.54 -33.96
N ARG A 331 -19.22 20.89 -33.07
CA ARG A 331 -18.44 19.94 -32.30
C ARG A 331 -19.36 19.37 -31.24
N ARG A 332 -19.17 18.10 -30.89
CA ARG A 332 -19.81 17.52 -29.71
C ARG A 332 -19.63 18.48 -28.54
N GLY A 333 -20.71 18.79 -27.84
CA GLY A 333 -20.68 19.68 -26.69
C GLY A 333 -19.75 19.12 -25.61
N GLU A 334 -19.21 19.99 -24.78
CA GLU A 334 -18.40 19.58 -23.63
C GLU A 334 -19.22 18.62 -22.74
N GLY A 335 -18.77 17.36 -22.62
CA GLY A 335 -19.47 16.30 -21.89
C GLY A 335 -20.41 15.40 -22.71
N GLU A 336 -20.51 15.59 -24.03
CA GLU A 336 -21.27 14.69 -24.91
C GLU A 336 -20.43 13.52 -25.44
N TRP A 337 -20.90 12.30 -25.18
CA TRP A 337 -20.28 11.09 -25.70
C TRP A 337 -20.68 10.82 -27.14
N GLY A 338 -19.80 10.14 -27.88
CA GLY A 338 -20.11 9.72 -29.25
C GLY A 338 -21.26 8.69 -29.31
N GLU A 339 -21.77 8.45 -30.52
CA GLU A 339 -22.93 7.57 -30.74
C GLU A 339 -22.68 6.15 -30.21
N ARG A 340 -21.47 5.60 -30.43
CA ARG A 340 -21.15 4.22 -30.05
C ARG A 340 -21.03 4.09 -28.54
N VAL A 341 -20.37 5.05 -27.88
CA VAL A 341 -20.29 5.11 -26.42
C VAL A 341 -21.69 5.23 -25.82
N THR A 342 -22.51 6.16 -26.31
CA THR A 342 -23.88 6.39 -25.81
C THR A 342 -24.77 5.15 -25.98
N ALA A 343 -24.71 4.49 -27.14
CA ALA A 343 -25.47 3.29 -27.41
C ALA A 343 -25.05 2.13 -26.50
N TYR A 344 -23.74 1.97 -26.26
CA TYR A 344 -23.20 0.94 -25.38
C TYR A 344 -23.61 1.16 -23.92
N VAL A 345 -23.44 2.39 -23.41
CA VAL A 345 -23.83 2.79 -22.05
C VAL A 345 -25.31 2.52 -21.83
N LYS A 346 -26.18 2.96 -22.74
CA LYS A 346 -27.64 2.74 -22.64
C LYS A 346 -27.99 1.26 -22.59
N LYS A 347 -27.34 0.43 -23.42
CA LYS A 347 -27.54 -1.02 -23.44
C LYS A 347 -27.09 -1.68 -22.13
N ARG A 348 -25.89 -1.34 -21.62
CA ARG A 348 -25.34 -1.92 -20.39
C ARG A 348 -26.13 -1.48 -19.17
N ARG A 349 -26.45 -0.19 -19.03
CA ARG A 349 -27.25 0.35 -17.92
C ARG A 349 -28.61 -0.36 -17.80
N GLY A 350 -29.26 -0.63 -18.93
CA GLY A 350 -30.51 -1.40 -18.96
C GLY A 350 -30.36 -2.86 -18.50
N ALA A 351 -29.21 -3.49 -18.75
CA ALA A 351 -28.91 -4.82 -18.20
C ALA A 351 -28.59 -4.77 -16.70
N CYS A 352 -27.71 -3.86 -16.29
CA CYS A 352 -27.28 -3.72 -14.90
C CYS A 352 -28.44 -3.33 -13.98
N ALA A 353 -29.33 -2.43 -14.40
CA ALA A 353 -30.49 -2.02 -13.61
C ALA A 353 -31.44 -3.18 -13.28
N ARG A 354 -31.56 -4.16 -14.17
CA ARG A 354 -32.40 -5.35 -13.94
C ARG A 354 -31.76 -6.29 -12.92
N ILE A 355 -30.44 -6.50 -13.02
CA ILE A 355 -29.66 -7.28 -12.06
C ILE A 355 -29.70 -6.63 -10.66
N GLU A 356 -29.64 -5.30 -10.58
CA GLU A 356 -29.72 -4.55 -9.32
C GLU A 356 -31.09 -4.68 -8.64
N GLN A 357 -32.18 -4.69 -9.41
CA GLN A 357 -33.53 -4.92 -8.88
C GLN A 357 -33.65 -6.32 -8.25
N GLU A 358 -33.09 -7.31 -8.91
CA GLU A 358 -32.99 -8.69 -8.40
C GLU A 358 -32.09 -8.78 -7.15
N GLY A 359 -30.99 -8.03 -7.12
CA GLY A 359 -30.09 -7.94 -5.97
C GLY A 359 -30.78 -7.41 -4.71
N GLU A 360 -31.74 -6.49 -4.85
CA GLU A 360 -32.53 -5.99 -3.73
C GLU A 360 -33.47 -7.07 -3.15
N ALA A 361 -34.14 -7.84 -4.02
CA ALA A 361 -34.97 -8.97 -3.59
C ALA A 361 -34.11 -10.04 -2.87
N LEU A 362 -32.93 -10.33 -3.42
CA LEU A 362 -31.98 -11.27 -2.83
C LEU A 362 -31.46 -10.78 -1.47
N PHE A 363 -31.17 -9.50 -1.32
CA PHE A 363 -30.73 -8.90 -0.06
C PHE A 363 -31.75 -9.12 1.06
N VAL A 364 -33.04 -8.84 0.76
CA VAL A 364 -34.14 -9.04 1.71
C VAL A 364 -34.28 -10.51 2.09
N ALA A 365 -34.17 -11.42 1.11
CA ALA A 365 -34.27 -12.85 1.34
C ALA A 365 -33.13 -13.39 2.22
N LEU A 366 -31.88 -13.00 1.93
CA LEU A 366 -30.72 -13.33 2.76
C LEU A 366 -30.87 -12.79 4.18
N GLY A 367 -31.43 -11.58 4.34
CA GLY A 367 -31.83 -11.01 5.61
C GLY A 367 -32.69 -11.95 6.46
N LYS A 368 -33.76 -12.47 5.85
CA LYS A 368 -34.70 -13.41 6.49
C LYS A 368 -34.09 -14.77 6.76
N LEU A 369 -33.22 -15.28 5.87
CA LEU A 369 -32.52 -16.54 6.06
C LEU A 369 -31.62 -16.47 7.29
N TYR A 370 -30.71 -15.50 7.34
CA TYR A 370 -29.78 -15.37 8.46
C TYR A 370 -30.47 -15.03 9.78
N ALA A 371 -31.58 -14.29 9.76
CA ALA A 371 -32.39 -14.08 10.96
C ALA A 371 -33.00 -15.39 11.49
N ARG A 372 -33.52 -16.25 10.60
CA ARG A 372 -34.02 -17.59 10.99
C ARG A 372 -32.90 -18.46 11.55
N GLU A 373 -31.76 -18.52 10.87
CA GLU A 373 -30.60 -19.26 11.34
C GLU A 373 -30.10 -18.74 12.69
N ALA A 374 -30.05 -17.42 12.90
CA ALA A 374 -29.68 -16.83 14.19
C ALA A 374 -30.66 -17.21 15.31
N THR A 375 -31.97 -17.31 15.03
CA THR A 375 -32.95 -17.79 16.02
C THR A 375 -32.84 -19.30 16.30
N GLN A 376 -32.47 -20.11 15.30
CA GLN A 376 -32.28 -21.55 15.44
C GLN A 376 -30.98 -21.90 16.17
N HIS A 377 -29.92 -21.12 15.95
CA HIS A 377 -28.63 -21.25 16.62
C HIS A 377 -28.55 -20.46 17.94
N GLY A 378 -29.50 -19.58 18.22
CA GLY A 378 -29.54 -18.69 19.38
C GLY A 378 -29.75 -19.36 20.74
N HIS A 379 -29.77 -20.70 20.81
CA HIS A 379 -29.82 -21.45 22.06
C HIS A 379 -28.51 -22.19 22.42
N GLU A 380 -27.47 -22.19 21.57
CA GLU A 380 -26.37 -23.15 21.78
C GLU A 380 -24.91 -22.66 21.83
N GLU A 381 -24.49 -21.42 21.55
CA GLU A 381 -23.17 -20.87 21.98
C GLU A 381 -22.90 -19.47 21.37
N ASP A 382 -22.01 -18.68 22.00
CA ASP A 382 -21.38 -17.41 21.53
C ASP A 382 -21.99 -16.04 21.94
N GLY A 383 -22.73 -15.96 23.06
CA GLY A 383 -22.94 -14.69 23.76
C GLY A 383 -21.79 -14.38 24.72
N THR A 384 -21.14 -13.21 24.60
CA THR A 384 -20.23 -12.72 25.64
C THR A 384 -21.05 -12.47 26.92
N SER A 385 -20.87 -13.30 27.94
CA SER A 385 -21.62 -13.15 29.18
C SER A 385 -21.00 -12.07 30.07
N ILE A 386 -21.73 -10.96 30.25
CA ILE A 386 -21.37 -9.90 31.20
C ILE A 386 -21.42 -10.46 32.63
N ALA A 387 -22.45 -11.27 32.93
CA ALA A 387 -22.64 -11.89 34.25
C ALA A 387 -21.48 -12.82 34.64
N ARG A 388 -20.97 -13.63 33.70
CA ARG A 388 -19.79 -14.48 33.93
C ARG A 388 -18.56 -13.64 34.29
N ARG A 389 -18.33 -12.55 33.55
CA ARG A 389 -17.20 -11.65 33.79
C ARG A 389 -17.31 -11.00 35.16
N GLU A 390 -18.47 -10.47 35.54
CA GLU A 390 -18.70 -9.90 36.87
C GLU A 390 -18.44 -10.93 37.99
N ALA A 391 -18.89 -12.18 37.81
CA ALA A 391 -18.62 -13.25 38.76
C ALA A 391 -17.12 -13.59 38.88
N LEU A 392 -16.37 -13.54 37.76
CA LEU A 392 -14.92 -13.72 37.78
C LEU A 392 -14.20 -12.53 38.41
N GLU A 393 -14.65 -11.29 38.17
CA GLU A 393 -14.11 -10.07 38.80
C GLU A 393 -14.27 -10.12 40.32
N GLU A 394 -15.46 -10.49 40.82
CA GLU A 394 -15.71 -10.64 42.26
C GLU A 394 -14.79 -11.69 42.89
N ARG A 395 -14.64 -12.85 42.24
CA ARG A 395 -13.74 -13.90 42.74
C ARG A 395 -12.27 -13.49 42.72
N VAL A 396 -11.83 -12.71 41.74
CA VAL A 396 -10.46 -12.16 41.68
C VAL A 396 -10.24 -11.15 42.79
N LEU A 397 -11.18 -10.21 43.00
CA LEU A 397 -11.08 -9.20 44.07
C LEU A 397 -11.14 -9.81 45.48
N ALA A 398 -11.78 -10.98 45.62
CA ALA A 398 -11.83 -11.74 46.87
C ALA A 398 -10.56 -12.56 47.15
N LEU A 399 -9.61 -12.65 46.21
CA LEU A 399 -8.33 -13.33 46.45
C LEU A 399 -7.50 -12.52 47.46
N SER A 400 -7.09 -13.18 48.55
CA SER A 400 -6.18 -12.62 49.56
C SER A 400 -4.70 -12.85 49.23
N ASP A 401 -4.38 -13.10 47.96
CA ASP A 401 -3.02 -13.39 47.50
C ASP A 401 -2.13 -12.12 47.61
N GLU A 402 -0.80 -12.29 47.69
CA GLU A 402 0.17 -11.19 47.90
C GLU A 402 0.12 -10.09 46.82
N GLU A 403 -0.30 -10.45 45.60
CA GLU A 403 -0.60 -9.50 44.52
C GLU A 403 -2.03 -8.98 44.64
N LYS A 404 -2.18 -7.78 45.22
CA LYS A 404 -3.48 -7.07 45.23
C LYS A 404 -3.88 -6.70 43.80
N TRP A 405 -5.00 -7.24 43.32
CA TRP A 405 -5.62 -6.87 42.04
C TRP A 405 -6.57 -5.69 42.25
N SER A 406 -6.53 -4.70 41.34
CA SER A 406 -7.43 -3.54 41.36
C SER A 406 -8.54 -3.69 40.32
N LYS A 407 -9.64 -2.96 40.51
CA LYS A 407 -10.66 -2.79 39.46
C LYS A 407 -10.08 -2.26 38.16
N ASP A 408 -9.00 -1.48 38.22
CA ASP A 408 -8.34 -0.92 37.04
C ASP A 408 -7.68 -1.99 36.16
N ASP A 409 -7.38 -3.17 36.71
CA ASP A 409 -6.78 -4.28 35.95
C ASP A 409 -7.80 -4.98 35.02
N PHE A 410 -9.10 -4.75 35.21
CA PHE A 410 -10.19 -5.30 34.38
C PHE A 410 -10.43 -4.50 33.09
N CYS A 411 -9.38 -4.25 32.31
CA CYS A 411 -9.45 -3.45 31.08
C CYS A 411 -8.88 -4.16 29.85
N SER A 412 -9.02 -3.54 28.67
CA SER A 412 -8.42 -3.96 27.39
C SER A 412 -8.53 -5.47 27.07
N VAL A 413 -7.46 -6.24 27.31
CA VAL A 413 -7.39 -7.69 27.02
C VAL A 413 -8.46 -8.45 27.82
N TRP A 414 -8.71 -8.06 29.07
CA TRP A 414 -9.76 -8.63 29.91
C TRP A 414 -11.14 -8.57 29.23
N LEU A 415 -11.50 -7.43 28.65
CA LEU A 415 -12.83 -7.21 28.07
C LEU A 415 -13.09 -8.04 26.80
N SER A 416 -12.04 -8.57 26.18
CA SER A 416 -12.13 -9.30 24.91
C SER A 416 -11.71 -10.77 25.00
N ASP A 417 -11.14 -11.21 26.13
CA ASP A 417 -10.62 -12.56 26.27
C ASP A 417 -11.75 -13.60 26.36
N LYS A 418 -11.56 -14.73 25.67
CA LYS A 418 -12.57 -15.80 25.60
C LYS A 418 -12.73 -16.55 26.92
N VAL A 419 -11.68 -16.66 27.72
CA VAL A 419 -11.71 -17.35 29.03
C VAL A 419 -12.69 -16.69 29.98
N VAL A 420 -12.80 -15.36 29.91
CA VAL A 420 -13.67 -14.59 30.80
C VAL A 420 -15.05 -14.34 30.20
N ASN A 421 -15.16 -14.26 28.86
CA ASN A 421 -16.41 -13.91 28.20
C ASN A 421 -17.22 -15.12 27.69
N ARG A 422 -16.65 -16.33 27.59
CA ARG A 422 -17.36 -17.53 27.09
C ARG A 422 -17.53 -18.57 28.19
N GLY A 423 -18.74 -19.06 28.37
CA GLY A 423 -19.10 -20.11 29.34
C GLY A 423 -20.39 -19.80 30.08
N LEU A 424 -20.70 -20.60 31.10
CA LEU A 424 -21.87 -20.39 31.96
C LEU A 424 -21.73 -19.11 32.79
N ASP A 425 -22.86 -18.45 33.04
CA ASP A 425 -22.94 -17.20 33.81
C ASP A 425 -22.51 -17.39 35.27
N THR A 426 -22.74 -18.59 35.82
CA THR A 426 -22.37 -18.94 37.19
C THR A 426 -21.10 -19.78 37.18
N VAL A 427 -20.05 -19.30 37.83
CA VAL A 427 -18.79 -20.03 38.02
C VAL A 427 -18.80 -20.75 39.37
N ASP A 428 -18.85 -22.08 39.35
CA ASP A 428 -18.76 -22.90 40.57
C ASP A 428 -17.31 -23.00 41.10
N ASP A 429 -17.12 -23.57 42.29
CA ASP A 429 -15.79 -23.63 42.93
C ASP A 429 -14.81 -24.57 42.21
N ALA A 430 -15.31 -25.62 41.55
CA ALA A 430 -14.48 -26.57 40.81
C ALA A 430 -14.00 -25.96 39.49
N GLU A 431 -14.89 -25.26 38.79
CA GLU A 431 -14.63 -24.50 37.57
C GLU A 431 -13.68 -23.33 37.87
N TRP A 432 -13.91 -22.59 38.96
CA TRP A 432 -13.01 -21.51 39.39
C TRP A 432 -11.60 -22.02 39.64
N LYS A 433 -11.44 -23.18 40.31
CA LYS A 433 -10.11 -23.77 40.54
C LYS A 433 -9.37 -24.10 39.23
N ALA A 434 -10.09 -24.50 38.19
CA ALA A 434 -9.53 -24.78 36.87
C ALA A 434 -9.24 -23.51 36.05
N LEU A 435 -10.07 -22.47 36.21
CA LEU A 435 -9.97 -21.21 35.47
C LEU A 435 -8.99 -20.21 36.09
N LYS A 436 -8.84 -20.20 37.43
CA LYS A 436 -7.98 -19.27 38.18
C LYS A 436 -6.62 -19.02 37.51
N PRO A 437 -5.80 -20.03 37.14
CA PRO A 437 -4.50 -19.76 36.53
C PRO A 437 -4.59 -19.07 35.15
N LYS A 438 -5.62 -19.38 34.37
CA LYS A 438 -5.86 -18.76 33.05
C LYS A 438 -6.35 -17.32 33.22
N VAL A 439 -7.27 -17.09 34.14
CA VAL A 439 -7.81 -15.77 34.49
C VAL A 439 -6.70 -14.85 34.99
N LEU A 440 -5.83 -15.32 35.90
CA LEU A 440 -4.68 -14.56 36.38
C LEU A 440 -3.67 -14.24 35.27
N LYS A 441 -3.46 -15.17 34.32
CA LYS A 441 -2.61 -14.90 33.15
C LYS A 441 -3.20 -13.78 32.26
N VAL A 442 -4.51 -13.78 32.05
CA VAL A 442 -5.21 -12.71 31.31
C VAL A 442 -5.09 -11.38 32.05
N LEU A 443 -5.24 -11.38 33.38
CA LEU A 443 -5.07 -10.17 34.19
C LEU A 443 -3.64 -9.63 34.20
N ALA A 444 -2.63 -10.49 34.27
CA ALA A 444 -1.24 -10.08 34.16
C ALA A 444 -0.95 -9.42 32.80
N ALA A 445 -1.49 -9.98 31.71
CA ALA A 445 -1.39 -9.38 30.37
C ALA A 445 -2.14 -8.03 30.30
N SER A 446 -3.32 -7.94 30.90
CA SER A 446 -4.11 -6.71 31.00
C SER A 446 -3.36 -5.62 31.77
N ARG A 447 -2.81 -5.94 32.95
CA ARG A 447 -1.99 -5.06 33.78
C ARG A 447 -0.74 -4.60 33.04
N LYS A 448 0.00 -5.51 32.39
CA LYS A 448 1.17 -5.16 31.56
C LYS A 448 0.79 -4.11 30.51
N LYS A 449 -0.32 -4.32 29.79
CA LYS A 449 -0.80 -3.40 28.76
C LYS A 449 -1.25 -2.06 29.34
N ARG A 450 -1.97 -2.06 30.47
CA ARG A 450 -2.39 -0.83 31.17
C ARG A 450 -1.21 -0.01 31.64
N LEU A 451 -0.21 -0.64 32.26
CA LEU A 451 1.01 0.03 32.73
C LEU A 451 1.81 0.59 31.55
N ALA A 452 1.90 -0.14 30.43
CA ALA A 452 2.51 0.37 29.20
C ALA A 452 1.76 1.58 28.62
N ALA A 453 0.43 1.53 28.59
CA ALA A 453 -0.40 2.65 28.13
C ALA A 453 -0.27 3.88 29.04
N ALA A 454 -0.33 3.69 30.37
CA ALA A 454 -0.13 4.76 31.33
C ALA A 454 1.28 5.37 31.25
N LYS A 455 2.31 4.54 31.02
CA LYS A 455 3.67 5.02 30.74
C LYS A 455 3.71 5.85 29.47
N ALA A 456 3.13 5.38 28.38
CA ALA A 456 3.10 6.09 27.09
C ALA A 456 2.34 7.42 27.19
N GLU A 457 1.21 7.45 27.90
CA GLU A 457 0.43 8.66 28.18
C GLU A 457 1.23 9.66 29.04
N ALA A 458 1.85 9.20 30.13
CA ALA A 458 2.69 10.04 30.98
C ALA A 458 3.89 10.62 30.21
N GLN A 459 4.51 9.84 29.33
CA GLN A 459 5.56 10.33 28.45
C GLN A 459 5.02 11.33 27.41
N ALA A 460 3.83 11.10 26.85
CA ALA A 460 3.21 12.03 25.90
C ALA A 460 2.88 13.38 26.52
N LEU A 461 2.34 13.40 27.74
CA LEU A 461 2.08 14.63 28.49
C LEU A 461 3.37 15.40 28.77
N ARG A 462 4.46 14.69 29.12
CA ARG A 462 5.76 15.31 29.34
C ARG A 462 6.37 15.88 28.06
N ARG A 463 6.30 15.16 26.94
CA ARG A 463 6.70 15.72 25.63
C ARG A 463 5.89 16.98 25.30
N GLN A 464 4.58 16.98 25.52
CA GLN A 464 3.75 18.17 25.30
C GLN A 464 4.16 19.36 26.17
N ALA A 465 4.59 19.10 27.42
CA ALA A 465 5.10 20.14 28.32
C ALA A 465 6.45 20.75 27.87
N LEU A 466 7.20 20.09 26.97
CA LEU A 466 8.46 20.61 26.42
C LEU A 466 8.28 21.57 25.24
N VAL A 467 7.08 21.70 24.68
CA VAL A 467 6.79 22.66 23.59
C VAL A 467 7.25 24.10 23.92
N PRO A 468 6.90 24.70 25.07
CA PRO A 468 7.37 26.05 25.42
C PRO A 468 8.89 26.12 25.64
N VAL A 469 9.51 25.02 26.08
CA VAL A 469 10.97 24.92 26.24
C VAL A 469 11.64 24.98 24.87
N TYR A 470 11.18 24.17 23.92
CA TYR A 470 11.65 24.17 22.53
C TYR A 470 11.47 25.55 21.87
N GLN A 471 10.30 26.18 22.01
CA GLN A 471 10.07 27.52 21.46
C GLN A 471 11.04 28.55 22.05
N SER A 472 11.30 28.48 23.35
CA SER A 472 12.26 29.38 24.01
C SER A 472 13.70 29.12 23.58
N PHE A 473 14.08 27.84 23.43
CA PHE A 473 15.37 27.39 22.94
C PHE A 473 15.63 27.85 21.50
N ARG A 474 14.63 27.70 20.62
CA ARG A 474 14.68 28.16 19.23
C ARG A 474 14.75 29.68 19.14
N ASN A 475 13.94 30.42 19.89
CA ASN A 475 13.93 31.88 19.86
C ASN A 475 15.17 32.53 20.51
N ARG A 476 15.94 31.78 21.30
CA ARG A 476 17.19 32.23 21.91
C ARG A 476 18.36 32.24 20.92
N GLN A 477 18.23 31.57 19.78
CA GLN A 477 19.30 31.47 18.80
C GLN A 477 19.72 32.88 18.29
N PRO A 478 21.02 33.11 18.04
CA PRO A 478 21.57 34.45 17.88
C PRO A 478 21.18 35.16 16.57
N SER A 479 20.77 34.42 15.54
CA SER A 479 20.42 34.95 14.22
C SER A 479 19.22 34.21 13.61
N ALA A 480 18.59 34.80 12.60
CA ALA A 480 17.50 34.16 11.86
C ALA A 480 17.95 32.83 11.19
N GLU A 481 19.18 32.79 10.68
CA GLU A 481 19.79 31.58 10.12
C GLU A 481 19.97 30.49 11.19
N ALA A 482 20.46 30.87 12.38
CA ALA A 482 20.64 29.94 13.49
C ALA A 482 19.29 29.38 14.01
N ILE A 483 18.20 30.15 13.88
CA ILE A 483 16.83 29.71 14.16
C ILE A 483 16.38 28.66 13.15
N VAL A 484 16.64 28.87 11.85
CA VAL A 484 16.24 27.92 10.78
C VAL A 484 17.00 26.60 10.91
N LEU A 485 18.25 26.65 11.36
CA LEU A 485 19.10 25.48 11.64
C LEU A 485 18.67 24.60 12.82
N THR A 486 17.65 25.01 13.58
CA THR A 486 17.13 24.18 14.67
C THR A 486 16.36 22.98 14.09
N PRO A 487 16.42 21.80 14.73
CA PRO A 487 15.60 20.66 14.33
C PRO A 487 14.11 20.98 14.51
N LEU A 488 13.23 20.27 13.81
CA LEU A 488 11.80 20.29 14.11
C LEU A 488 11.55 19.79 15.54
N PHE A 489 10.42 20.15 16.15
CA PHE A 489 10.09 19.70 17.49
C PHE A 489 10.11 18.16 17.64
N ALA A 490 9.68 17.44 16.60
CA ALA A 490 9.73 15.98 16.57
C ALA A 490 11.15 15.42 16.74
N ASP A 491 12.14 16.06 16.10
CA ASP A 491 13.53 15.63 16.09
C ASP A 491 14.29 16.19 17.32
N PHE A 492 13.93 17.38 17.80
CA PHE A 492 14.40 17.92 19.09
C PHE A 492 14.10 16.99 20.27
N LEU A 493 12.96 16.29 20.25
CA LEU A 493 12.60 15.32 21.29
C LEU A 493 13.52 14.09 21.33
N LEU A 494 14.27 13.84 20.26
CA LEU A 494 15.19 12.71 20.12
C LEU A 494 16.62 13.06 20.57
N PHE A 495 16.92 14.34 20.80
CA PHE A 495 18.19 14.76 21.40
C PHE A 495 18.43 14.04 22.74
N PRO A 496 19.61 13.46 22.99
CA PRO A 496 19.93 12.78 24.24
C PRO A 496 19.60 13.61 25.48
N SER A 497 19.98 14.89 25.49
CA SER A 497 19.72 15.82 26.60
C SER A 497 18.22 16.06 26.85
N VAL A 498 17.43 16.20 25.78
CA VAL A 498 15.99 16.45 25.84
C VAL A 498 15.23 15.19 26.21
N ARG A 499 15.67 14.04 25.70
CA ARG A 499 15.07 12.74 25.92
C ARG A 499 15.15 12.32 27.38
N ALA A 500 16.22 12.68 28.07
CA ALA A 500 16.35 12.52 29.52
C ALA A 500 15.23 13.24 30.31
N LEU A 501 14.64 14.31 29.77
CA LEU A 501 13.58 15.08 30.44
C LEU A 501 12.18 14.44 30.33
N TRP A 502 11.91 13.60 29.33
CA TRP A 502 10.56 13.05 29.11
C TRP A 502 10.49 11.52 29.10
N GLN A 503 11.59 10.80 28.87
CA GLN A 503 11.56 9.35 28.74
C GLN A 503 11.55 8.58 30.08
N PRO A 504 12.39 8.90 31.08
CA PRO A 504 12.42 8.17 32.36
C PRO A 504 11.07 8.16 33.06
N HIS A 505 10.75 7.17 33.88
CA HIS A 505 9.41 7.11 34.50
C HIS A 505 9.13 8.21 35.53
N ASP A 506 10.19 8.76 36.10
CA ASP A 506 10.25 9.68 37.24
C ASP A 506 10.72 11.09 36.82
N ALA A 507 10.91 11.33 35.51
CA ALA A 507 11.36 12.64 35.05
C ALA A 507 10.30 13.71 35.34
N VAL A 508 10.74 14.76 36.02
CA VAL A 508 9.95 15.95 36.35
C VAL A 508 10.46 17.09 35.47
N ILE A 509 9.55 17.72 34.73
CA ILE A 509 9.87 18.89 33.92
C ILE A 509 9.64 20.13 34.80
N ASP A 510 10.70 20.56 35.47
CA ASP A 510 10.75 21.83 36.19
C ASP A 510 11.89 22.70 35.66
N GLN A 511 11.94 23.96 36.11
CA GLN A 511 12.95 24.91 35.63
C GLN A 511 14.37 24.43 35.93
N HIS A 512 14.60 23.77 37.07
CA HIS A 512 15.92 23.28 37.45
C HIS A 512 16.40 22.16 36.52
N ALA A 513 15.53 21.21 36.17
CA ALA A 513 15.85 20.15 35.22
C ALA A 513 16.12 20.70 33.81
N ILE A 514 15.37 21.72 33.39
CA ILE A 514 15.58 22.41 32.11
C ILE A 514 16.93 23.14 32.09
N ASP A 515 17.24 23.90 33.15
CA ASP A 515 18.50 24.64 33.27
C ASP A 515 19.71 23.69 33.29
N ALA A 516 19.60 22.55 33.98
CA ALA A 516 20.66 21.53 34.03
C ALA A 516 20.88 20.82 32.68
N ALA A 517 19.85 20.70 31.85
CA ALA A 517 19.95 20.07 30.53
C ALA A 517 20.39 21.04 29.43
N GLN A 518 20.49 22.35 29.70
CA GLN A 518 20.68 23.37 28.68
C GLN A 518 22.02 23.24 27.93
N GLU A 519 23.12 23.00 28.65
CA GLU A 519 24.44 22.80 28.04
C GLU A 519 24.44 21.61 27.08
N GLY A 520 23.84 20.49 27.49
CA GLY A 520 23.67 19.32 26.63
C GLY A 520 22.77 19.59 25.42
N MET A 521 21.72 20.42 25.55
CA MET A 521 20.90 20.81 24.39
C MET A 521 21.68 21.66 23.39
N ASP A 522 22.58 22.52 23.87
CA ASP A 522 23.43 23.35 23.02
C ASP A 522 24.51 22.50 22.31
N GLU A 523 25.07 21.50 23.00
CA GLU A 523 25.97 20.48 22.42
C GLU A 523 25.26 19.65 21.34
N ASP A 524 24.10 19.05 21.66
CA ASP A 524 23.29 18.26 20.74
C ASP A 524 22.90 19.07 19.49
N LEU A 525 22.62 20.37 19.65
CA LEU A 525 22.30 21.26 18.53
C LEU A 525 23.51 21.53 17.63
N ASN A 526 24.71 21.68 18.19
CA ASN A 526 25.92 21.89 17.40
C ASN A 526 26.30 20.62 16.63
N GLU A 527 26.15 19.45 17.24
CA GLU A 527 26.30 18.16 16.56
C GLU A 527 25.27 18.03 15.43
N TRP A 528 23.98 18.28 15.72
CA TRP A 528 22.92 18.29 14.72
C TRP A 528 23.23 19.18 13.52
N ARG A 529 23.71 20.41 13.74
CA ARG A 529 24.07 21.36 12.66
C ARG A 529 25.20 20.83 11.79
N THR A 530 26.21 20.23 12.41
CA THR A 530 27.40 19.69 11.72
C THR A 530 26.99 18.47 10.89
N THR A 531 26.28 17.54 11.50
CA THR A 531 25.82 16.30 10.85
C THR A 531 24.79 16.59 9.75
N LEU A 532 23.91 17.58 9.93
CA LEU A 532 22.96 18.02 8.90
C LEU A 532 23.68 18.54 7.66
N ARG A 533 24.70 19.39 7.84
CA ARG A 533 25.51 19.91 6.73
C ARG A 533 26.24 18.79 6.01
N LEU A 534 26.92 17.93 6.76
CA LEU A 534 27.61 16.75 6.22
C LEU A 534 26.65 15.87 5.41
N HIS A 535 25.47 15.57 5.95
CA HIS A 535 24.45 14.77 5.29
C HIS A 535 24.02 15.36 3.94
N VAL A 536 23.80 16.68 3.87
CA VAL A 536 23.40 17.35 2.63
C VAL A 536 24.53 17.35 1.61
N VAL A 537 25.77 17.63 2.03
CA VAL A 537 26.95 17.56 1.15
C VAL A 537 27.10 16.15 0.59
N GLN A 538 26.97 15.12 1.44
CA GLN A 538 27.03 13.72 1.01
C GLN A 538 25.90 13.36 0.03
N LEU A 539 24.68 13.87 0.25
CA LEU A 539 23.56 13.69 -0.70
C LEU A 539 23.84 14.32 -2.07
N VAL A 540 24.48 15.48 -2.12
CA VAL A 540 24.84 16.14 -3.39
C VAL A 540 25.97 15.36 -4.06
N LEU A 541 27.05 15.08 -3.33
CA LEU A 541 28.24 14.41 -3.86
C LEU A 541 27.97 12.97 -4.32
N SER A 542 27.09 12.24 -3.63
CA SER A 542 26.68 10.90 -4.07
C SER A 542 25.92 10.88 -5.40
N ASN A 543 25.35 12.03 -5.82
CA ASN A 543 24.69 12.16 -7.11
C ASN A 543 25.60 12.76 -8.19
N THR A 544 26.67 13.47 -7.83
CA THR A 544 27.55 14.15 -8.78
C THR A 544 28.88 13.43 -9.01
N LEU A 545 29.37 12.68 -8.03
CA LEU A 545 30.60 11.90 -8.13
C LEU A 545 30.30 10.49 -8.65
N ASP A 546 31.04 10.06 -9.69
CA ASP A 546 31.09 8.66 -10.12
C ASP A 546 31.96 7.84 -9.15
N LEU A 547 31.45 7.61 -7.93
CA LEU A 547 32.10 6.77 -6.93
C LEU A 547 31.89 5.27 -7.25
N PRO A 548 32.93 4.43 -7.19
CA PRO A 548 32.79 2.98 -7.24
C PRO A 548 31.87 2.45 -6.13
N ASP A 549 31.16 1.35 -6.40
CA ASP A 549 30.23 0.70 -5.43
C ASP A 549 30.91 0.28 -4.09
N ASP A 550 32.25 0.20 -4.05
CA ASP A 550 33.06 -0.18 -2.90
C ASP A 550 33.76 1.00 -2.19
N GLU A 551 33.59 2.23 -2.67
CA GLU A 551 34.07 3.44 -2.01
C GLU A 551 32.92 4.20 -1.37
N GLU A 552 33.07 4.54 -0.09
CA GLU A 552 32.11 5.35 0.65
C GLU A 552 32.67 6.77 0.82
N LEU A 553 31.76 7.75 0.85
CA LEU A 553 32.09 9.12 1.20
C LEU A 553 32.67 9.15 2.63
N ASP A 554 33.69 9.98 2.85
CA ASP A 554 34.28 10.19 4.16
C ASP A 554 33.19 10.59 5.18
N SER A 555 33.32 10.05 6.39
CA SER A 555 32.45 10.36 7.53
C SER A 555 32.92 11.60 8.30
N ASP A 556 34.17 12.02 8.11
CA ASP A 556 34.72 13.20 8.75
C ASP A 556 34.20 14.48 8.07
N ALA A 557 33.62 15.39 8.86
CA ALA A 557 33.10 16.65 8.35
C ALA A 557 34.21 17.54 7.78
N ASP A 558 35.42 17.48 8.38
CA ASP A 558 36.57 18.28 7.99
C ASP A 558 37.07 17.94 6.57
N ALA A 559 36.77 16.73 6.07
CA ALA A 559 37.07 16.32 4.70
C ALA A 559 36.29 17.16 3.65
N TYR A 560 35.24 17.85 4.07
CA TYR A 560 34.33 18.60 3.22
C TYR A 560 34.36 20.11 3.46
N ASP A 561 35.35 20.64 4.17
CA ASP A 561 35.51 22.08 4.46
C ASP A 561 35.47 22.98 3.21
N GLN A 562 35.78 22.44 2.04
CA GLN A 562 35.71 23.15 0.75
C GLN A 562 34.27 23.38 0.24
N TYR A 563 33.28 22.67 0.77
CA TYR A 563 31.86 22.77 0.40
C TYR A 563 31.13 23.67 1.40
N ASP A 564 31.37 24.98 1.28
CA ASP A 564 30.87 25.99 2.19
C ASP A 564 29.41 26.41 1.91
N ASP A 565 28.96 27.49 2.58
CA ASP A 565 27.60 28.01 2.39
C ASP A 565 27.37 28.56 0.96
N GLU A 566 28.41 28.92 0.19
CA GLU A 566 28.25 29.30 -1.22
C GLU A 566 27.96 28.07 -2.08
N PHE A 567 28.62 26.95 -1.80
CA PHE A 567 28.30 25.68 -2.46
C PHE A 567 26.84 25.26 -2.26
N LEU A 568 26.27 25.47 -1.06
CA LEU A 568 24.88 25.12 -0.74
C LEU A 568 23.83 26.07 -1.34
N LYS A 569 24.24 27.22 -1.91
CA LYS A 569 23.35 28.12 -2.65
C LYS A 569 23.19 27.72 -4.12
N LEU A 570 24.14 26.94 -4.65
CA LEU A 570 24.09 26.50 -6.04
C LEU A 570 22.80 25.73 -6.33
N LEU A 571 22.31 25.90 -7.55
CA LEU A 571 21.10 25.22 -8.01
C LEU A 571 21.29 23.69 -8.01
N THR A 572 22.50 23.20 -8.34
CA THR A 572 22.89 21.78 -8.31
C THR A 572 22.95 21.19 -6.89
N SER A 573 23.14 22.03 -5.88
CA SER A 573 23.16 21.67 -4.45
C SER A 573 21.79 21.79 -3.78
N SER A 574 20.76 22.23 -4.51
CA SER A 574 19.41 22.37 -3.98
C SER A 574 18.76 21.01 -3.70
N VAL A 575 17.94 20.96 -2.65
CA VAL A 575 17.38 19.73 -2.08
C VAL A 575 15.85 19.80 -1.94
N MET A 576 15.24 18.67 -1.56
CA MET A 576 13.80 18.53 -1.41
C MET A 576 13.36 18.29 0.02
N CYS A 577 12.18 18.80 0.36
CA CYS A 577 11.49 18.40 1.58
C CYS A 577 10.97 16.96 1.47
N ALA A 578 11.45 16.07 2.34
CA ALA A 578 11.14 14.65 2.34
C ALA A 578 10.05 14.24 3.36
N VAL A 579 9.29 15.21 3.89
CA VAL A 579 8.15 14.92 4.78
C VAL A 579 7.02 14.31 3.95
N ASP A 580 6.50 13.14 4.36
CA ASP A 580 5.49 12.37 3.60
C ASP A 580 4.26 13.19 3.19
N ASP A 581 3.76 14.04 4.10
CA ASP A 581 2.60 14.91 3.88
C ASP A 581 2.98 16.33 3.41
N CYS A 582 4.21 16.52 2.93
CA CYS A 582 4.66 17.81 2.41
C CYS A 582 3.74 18.32 1.29
N ARG A 583 3.38 17.43 0.36
CA ARG A 583 2.36 17.71 -0.63
C ARG A 583 0.98 17.32 -0.11
N HIS A 584 0.02 18.24 -0.21
CA HIS A 584 -1.38 17.91 -0.03
C HIS A 584 -2.20 18.37 -1.25
N PRO A 585 -3.14 17.54 -1.78
CA PRO A 585 -4.07 17.97 -2.82
C PRO A 585 -4.96 19.14 -2.33
N ALA A 586 -5.70 19.78 -3.23
CA ALA A 586 -6.65 20.80 -2.79
C ALA A 586 -7.70 20.16 -1.87
N ILE A 587 -7.92 20.75 -0.69
CA ILE A 587 -8.99 20.36 0.22
C ILE A 587 -10.19 21.25 -0.07
N GLY A 588 -11.35 20.65 -0.29
CA GLY A 588 -12.59 21.39 -0.48
C GLY A 588 -12.72 22.07 -1.85
N ARG A 589 -13.83 22.77 -2.05
CA ARG A 589 -14.14 23.43 -3.31
C ARG A 589 -13.64 24.86 -3.29
N LYS A 590 -12.97 25.32 -4.36
CA LYS A 590 -12.50 26.71 -4.51
C LYS A 590 -13.65 27.68 -4.21
N GLY A 591 -13.42 28.61 -3.28
CA GLY A 591 -14.42 29.59 -2.83
C GLY A 591 -15.28 29.16 -1.62
N THR A 592 -15.00 28.01 -1.01
CA THR A 592 -15.60 27.62 0.28
C THR A 592 -14.69 28.02 1.46
N PRO A 593 -15.23 28.21 2.69
CA PRO A 593 -14.43 28.56 3.87
C PRO A 593 -13.35 27.54 4.23
N ASN A 594 -13.54 26.28 3.82
CA ASN A 594 -12.62 25.17 4.10
C ASN A 594 -11.71 24.86 2.90
N PHE A 595 -11.62 25.76 1.91
CA PHE A 595 -10.77 25.55 0.76
C PHE A 595 -9.30 25.74 1.14
N VAL A 596 -8.53 24.66 1.08
CA VAL A 596 -7.07 24.71 1.16
C VAL A 596 -6.54 24.44 -0.25
N PRO A 597 -5.75 25.36 -0.85
CA PRO A 597 -5.19 25.14 -2.17
C PRO A 597 -4.22 23.95 -2.17
N VAL A 598 -3.89 23.43 -3.37
CA VAL A 598 -2.83 22.44 -3.52
C VAL A 598 -1.54 23.03 -2.97
N ARG A 599 -0.86 22.29 -2.09
CA ARG A 599 0.53 22.58 -1.70
C ARG A 599 1.43 21.58 -2.42
N PRO A 600 2.32 22.00 -3.34
CA PRO A 600 3.31 21.09 -3.92
C PRO A 600 4.32 20.64 -2.86
N THR A 601 5.12 19.62 -3.17
CA THR A 601 6.37 19.39 -2.42
C THR A 601 7.28 20.61 -2.59
N PHE A 602 8.22 20.83 -1.67
CA PHE A 602 9.11 22.00 -1.71
C PHE A 602 10.51 21.61 -2.20
N PHE A 603 11.09 22.44 -3.06
CA PHE A 603 12.44 22.34 -3.61
C PHE A 603 13.11 23.72 -3.49
N GLY A 604 14.35 23.75 -3.03
CA GLY A 604 15.15 24.98 -2.90
C GLY A 604 16.50 24.72 -2.24
N SER A 605 17.18 25.79 -1.82
CA SER A 605 18.41 25.67 -1.04
C SER A 605 18.15 24.94 0.29
N LEU A 606 19.22 24.52 0.97
CA LEU A 606 19.10 23.94 2.31
C LEU A 606 18.30 24.86 3.25
N TRP A 607 18.58 26.17 3.21
CA TRP A 607 17.89 27.15 4.04
C TRP A 607 16.42 27.27 3.72
N ASP A 608 16.07 27.29 2.44
CA ASP A 608 14.68 27.38 2.00
C ASP A 608 13.89 26.14 2.44
N VAL A 609 14.48 24.96 2.33
CA VAL A 609 13.83 23.70 2.74
C VAL A 609 13.62 23.66 4.25
N LEU A 610 14.62 24.06 5.05
CA LEU A 610 14.49 24.09 6.51
C LEU A 610 13.47 25.16 6.95
N PHE A 611 13.48 26.33 6.32
CA PHE A 611 12.48 27.37 6.56
C PHE A 611 11.07 26.85 6.24
N HIS A 612 10.90 26.24 5.07
CA HIS A 612 9.66 25.57 4.69
C HIS A 612 9.24 24.52 5.71
N GLN A 613 10.16 23.69 6.21
CA GLN A 613 9.84 22.66 7.20
C GLN A 613 9.29 23.27 8.50
N HIS A 614 9.90 24.34 8.99
CA HIS A 614 9.42 25.05 10.17
C HIS A 614 8.09 25.78 9.93
N GLU A 615 7.81 26.27 8.73
CA GLU A 615 6.51 26.91 8.44
C GLU A 615 5.39 25.89 8.22
N ALA A 616 5.70 24.78 7.56
CA ALA A 616 4.72 23.86 7.01
C ALA A 616 4.52 22.60 7.85
N HIS A 617 5.48 22.24 8.71
CA HIS A 617 5.58 20.95 9.42
C HIS A 617 5.94 21.07 10.92
N ASP A 618 5.88 22.25 11.55
CA ASP A 618 6.19 22.41 12.99
C ASP A 618 5.26 21.59 13.91
N TYR A 619 4.09 21.18 13.41
CA TYR A 619 3.14 20.31 14.10
C TYR A 619 3.43 18.81 13.93
N LEU A 620 4.52 18.45 13.25
CA LEU A 620 4.91 17.05 13.07
C LEU A 620 5.13 16.40 14.43
N LEU A 621 4.58 15.20 14.61
CA LEU A 621 4.78 14.39 15.80
C LEU A 621 5.75 13.24 15.47
N PRO A 622 6.66 12.90 16.40
CA PRO A 622 7.55 11.76 16.21
C PRO A 622 6.74 10.47 16.13
N SER A 623 7.20 9.52 15.31
CA SER A 623 6.50 8.26 15.12
C SER A 623 6.59 7.38 16.38
N SER A 624 5.70 6.38 16.50
CA SER A 624 5.80 5.40 17.59
C SER A 624 7.08 4.58 17.54
N HIS A 625 7.68 4.45 16.35
CA HIS A 625 8.94 3.76 16.15
C HIS A 625 10.09 4.59 16.74
N ASP A 626 10.15 5.88 16.41
CA ASP A 626 11.20 6.81 16.87
C ASP A 626 11.22 6.90 18.40
N LEU A 627 10.03 6.93 19.01
CA LEU A 627 9.87 7.02 20.47
C LEU A 627 10.13 5.69 21.21
N GLY A 628 10.10 4.56 20.49
CA GLY A 628 10.18 3.22 21.06
C GLY A 628 11.60 2.69 21.26
N HIS A 629 12.55 3.15 20.44
CA HIS A 629 13.94 2.67 20.45
C HIS A 629 14.82 3.48 21.40
N ALA A 630 15.73 2.79 22.12
CA ALA A 630 16.74 3.39 22.98
C ALA A 630 17.62 4.40 22.22
N ASP A 631 17.94 4.05 20.97
CA ASP A 631 18.89 4.75 20.09
C ASP A 631 18.16 5.47 18.94
N GLY A 632 16.95 5.98 19.19
CA GLY A 632 16.20 6.72 18.18
C GLY A 632 16.88 8.06 17.89
N GLU A 633 17.57 8.15 16.76
CA GLU A 633 18.29 9.36 16.33
C GLU A 633 17.36 10.38 15.64
N PRO A 634 17.66 11.69 15.76
CA PRO A 634 17.03 12.75 14.97
C PRO A 634 17.08 12.46 13.46
N HIS A 635 15.98 12.70 12.75
CA HIS A 635 15.91 12.39 11.31
C HIS A 635 16.13 13.62 10.43
N PHE A 636 17.03 13.53 9.46
CA PHE A 636 17.13 14.53 8.38
C PHE A 636 16.04 14.30 7.34
N ARG A 637 15.06 15.20 7.29
CA ARG A 637 13.88 15.10 6.39
C ARG A 637 14.12 15.76 5.05
N ILE A 638 15.30 15.51 4.49
CA ILE A 638 15.80 16.10 3.25
C ILE A 638 16.10 14.95 2.28
N ALA A 639 15.76 15.14 1.01
CA ALA A 639 16.05 14.17 -0.03
C ALA A 639 16.56 14.85 -1.29
N LEU A 640 17.44 14.15 -2.01
CA LEU A 640 17.86 14.51 -3.35
C LEU A 640 17.98 13.23 -4.19
N PRO A 641 16.90 12.78 -4.84
CA PRO A 641 16.99 11.65 -5.75
C PRO A 641 17.80 12.01 -7.00
N LEU A 642 18.56 11.02 -7.51
CA LEU A 642 19.39 11.16 -8.70
C LEU A 642 18.60 11.68 -9.92
N GLU A 643 17.32 11.34 -10.05
CA GLU A 643 16.49 11.85 -11.16
C GLU A 643 16.22 13.36 -11.06
N VAL A 644 16.14 13.91 -9.85
CA VAL A 644 15.98 15.35 -9.63
C VAL A 644 17.29 16.07 -9.91
N SER A 645 18.41 15.55 -9.40
CA SER A 645 19.74 16.11 -9.66
C SER A 645 20.06 16.16 -11.16
N ASN A 646 19.83 15.06 -11.90
CA ASN A 646 20.00 15.04 -13.36
C ASN A 646 19.07 16.02 -14.09
N ALA A 647 17.85 16.23 -13.58
CA ALA A 647 16.92 17.19 -14.18
C ALA A 647 17.38 18.64 -13.98
N VAL A 648 18.02 18.95 -12.85
CA VAL A 648 18.62 20.26 -12.60
C VAL A 648 19.77 20.53 -13.58
N VAL A 649 20.72 19.60 -13.73
CA VAL A 649 21.82 19.74 -14.69
C VAL A 649 21.29 19.91 -16.12
N ALA A 650 20.28 19.13 -16.51
CA ALA A 650 19.63 19.27 -17.82
C ALA A 650 18.92 20.62 -18.01
N MET A 651 18.45 21.27 -16.93
CA MET A 651 17.89 22.62 -16.99
C MET A 651 18.99 23.66 -17.19
N CYS A 652 20.10 23.57 -16.47
CA CYS A 652 21.27 24.45 -16.65
C CYS A 652 21.79 24.38 -18.09
N ASP A 653 22.01 23.17 -18.61
CA ASP A 653 22.44 22.93 -19.99
C ASP A 653 21.49 23.56 -21.02
N ALA A 654 20.19 23.38 -20.81
CA ALA A 654 19.18 23.91 -21.73
C ALA A 654 19.08 25.44 -21.67
N ALA A 655 19.33 26.04 -20.51
CA ALA A 655 19.35 27.48 -20.28
C ALA A 655 20.68 28.13 -20.69
N GLY A 656 21.72 27.34 -20.94
CA GLY A 656 23.08 27.85 -21.18
C GLY A 656 23.74 28.43 -19.92
N LEU A 657 23.34 27.95 -18.75
CA LEU A 657 23.93 28.30 -17.46
C LEU A 657 25.07 27.33 -17.13
N ASP A 658 26.09 27.84 -16.45
CA ASP A 658 27.22 27.06 -15.94
C ASP A 658 26.82 26.45 -14.58
N ASP A 659 26.74 25.12 -14.52
CA ASP A 659 26.21 24.38 -13.36
C ASP A 659 27.12 24.41 -12.13
N GLU A 660 28.38 24.85 -12.28
CA GLU A 660 29.32 25.06 -11.18
C GLU A 660 29.06 26.39 -10.42
N VAL A 661 28.34 27.34 -11.02
CA VAL A 661 28.10 28.68 -10.44
C VAL A 661 26.65 29.13 -10.44
N ALA A 662 25.76 28.45 -11.18
CA ALA A 662 24.38 28.86 -11.31
C ALA A 662 23.60 28.76 -10.00
N GLU A 663 22.93 29.85 -9.63
CA GLU A 663 21.97 29.93 -8.55
C GLU A 663 20.52 29.75 -9.09
N PRO A 664 19.54 29.42 -8.23
CA PRO A 664 18.14 29.29 -8.64
C PRO A 664 17.57 30.53 -9.33
N ASP A 665 18.02 31.72 -8.91
CA ASP A 665 17.55 33.00 -9.46
C ASP A 665 18.01 33.20 -10.92
N ASP A 666 19.20 32.68 -11.30
CA ASP A 666 19.69 32.77 -12.67
C ASP A 666 18.76 32.04 -13.66
N LEU A 667 18.23 30.88 -13.24
CA LEU A 667 17.27 30.12 -14.05
C LEU A 667 15.90 30.81 -14.12
N ASP A 668 15.46 31.42 -13.01
CA ASP A 668 14.23 32.22 -12.99
C ASP A 668 14.35 33.41 -13.96
N GLU A 669 15.49 34.12 -14.00
CA GLU A 669 15.74 35.22 -14.93
C GLU A 669 15.68 34.78 -16.40
N VAL A 670 16.28 33.64 -16.74
CA VAL A 670 16.23 33.09 -18.11
C VAL A 670 14.78 32.79 -18.53
N LEU A 671 14.00 32.17 -17.64
CA LEU A 671 12.60 31.83 -17.91
C LEU A 671 11.72 33.06 -18.03
N ASP A 672 11.93 34.09 -17.20
CA ASP A 672 11.17 35.33 -17.23
C ASP A 672 11.44 36.15 -18.49
N VAL A 673 12.71 36.27 -18.91
CA VAL A 673 13.11 37.05 -20.09
C VAL A 673 12.57 36.43 -21.39
N GLU A 674 12.56 35.11 -21.50
CA GLU A 674 12.12 34.40 -22.71
C GLU A 674 10.61 34.06 -22.72
N GLY A 675 9.87 34.44 -21.67
CA GLY A 675 8.52 33.93 -21.42
C GLY A 675 8.48 32.39 -21.44
N GLY A 676 9.59 31.80 -21.02
CA GLY A 676 9.96 30.40 -21.17
C GLY A 676 9.14 29.50 -20.27
N TRP A 677 8.92 28.28 -20.74
CA TRP A 677 8.23 27.23 -19.99
C TRP A 677 9.14 26.02 -19.89
N VAL A 678 9.19 25.41 -18.72
CA VAL A 678 9.89 24.15 -18.52
C VAL A 678 8.93 22.99 -18.75
N GLN A 679 9.37 21.99 -19.50
CA GLN A 679 8.57 20.81 -19.81
C GLN A 679 9.37 19.52 -19.63
N TRP A 680 8.83 18.60 -18.83
CA TRP A 680 9.34 17.22 -18.74
C TRP A 680 8.86 16.40 -19.94
N SER A 681 9.74 16.13 -20.88
CA SER A 681 9.41 15.63 -22.22
C SER A 681 9.10 14.12 -22.28
N ASN A 682 9.69 13.32 -21.40
CA ASN A 682 9.56 11.86 -21.37
C ASN A 682 8.87 11.35 -20.08
N MET A 683 7.74 11.97 -19.73
CA MET A 683 6.99 11.63 -18.53
C MET A 683 6.55 10.13 -18.54
N PRO A 684 6.66 9.41 -17.42
CA PRO A 684 6.15 8.04 -17.28
C PRO A 684 4.68 7.95 -17.68
N GLY A 685 4.36 7.10 -18.65
CA GLY A 685 3.01 7.01 -19.25
C GLY A 685 2.93 7.40 -20.72
N GLY A 686 4.03 7.87 -21.33
CA GLY A 686 4.14 8.05 -22.78
C GLY A 686 3.63 9.39 -23.32
N GLY A 687 3.52 10.40 -22.46
CA GLY A 687 3.13 11.76 -22.82
C GLY A 687 4.22 12.81 -22.49
N HIS A 688 3.98 14.05 -22.90
CA HIS A 688 4.74 15.20 -22.43
C HIS A 688 4.09 15.76 -21.15
N GLY A 689 4.90 16.11 -20.16
CA GLY A 689 4.45 16.80 -18.96
C GLY A 689 3.80 18.15 -19.27
N ARG A 690 3.11 18.74 -18.30
CA ARG A 690 2.62 20.12 -18.43
C ARG A 690 3.80 21.08 -18.60
N LYS A 691 3.56 22.14 -19.37
CA LYS A 691 4.45 23.29 -19.44
C LYS A 691 4.20 24.12 -18.19
N GLU A 692 5.23 24.32 -17.39
CA GLU A 692 5.16 25.12 -16.17
C GLU A 692 6.10 26.32 -16.31
N GLN A 693 5.69 27.48 -15.80
CA GLN A 693 6.59 28.65 -15.71
C GLN A 693 7.59 28.46 -14.58
N ASP A 694 7.13 27.96 -13.45
CA ASP A 694 7.99 27.62 -12.32
C ASP A 694 8.63 26.24 -12.52
N PHE A 695 9.95 26.22 -12.70
CA PHE A 695 10.72 25.00 -12.88
C PHE A 695 10.67 24.09 -11.65
N ARG A 696 10.52 24.66 -10.44
CA ARG A 696 10.46 23.92 -9.17
C ARG A 696 9.25 22.99 -9.15
N SER A 697 8.14 23.40 -9.76
CA SER A 697 6.95 22.57 -9.94
C SER A 697 7.20 21.32 -10.80
N VAL A 698 8.09 21.42 -11.80
CA VAL A 698 8.52 20.27 -12.62
C VAL A 698 9.39 19.31 -11.82
N LEU A 699 10.39 19.83 -11.08
CA LEU A 699 11.26 19.03 -10.21
C LEU A 699 10.45 18.28 -9.14
N CYS A 700 9.47 18.95 -8.53
CA CYS A 700 8.52 18.35 -7.59
C CYS A 700 7.65 17.26 -8.23
N SER A 701 7.36 17.33 -9.53
CA SER A 701 6.66 16.27 -10.26
C SER A 701 7.55 15.04 -10.50
N ILE A 702 8.82 15.27 -10.84
CA ILE A 702 9.84 14.22 -11.03
C ILE A 702 10.06 13.47 -9.72
N TYR A 703 10.29 14.19 -8.62
CA TYR A 703 10.44 13.63 -7.28
C TYR A 703 9.31 12.67 -6.91
N ARG A 704 8.06 13.11 -7.06
CA ARG A 704 6.88 12.28 -6.75
C ARG A 704 6.81 11.03 -7.62
N SER A 705 7.22 11.15 -8.88
CA SER A 705 7.27 10.02 -9.79
C SER A 705 8.36 9.02 -9.40
N ALA A 706 9.53 9.51 -8.96
CA ALA A 706 10.62 8.68 -8.44
C ALA A 706 10.20 7.95 -7.16
N VAL A 707 9.66 8.66 -6.17
CA VAL A 707 9.14 8.09 -4.91
C VAL A 707 8.05 7.04 -5.19
N LYS A 708 7.09 7.35 -6.07
CA LYS A 708 6.04 6.39 -6.47
C LYS A 708 6.62 5.13 -7.12
N ALA A 709 7.67 5.27 -7.93
CA ALA A 709 8.33 4.15 -8.59
C ALA A 709 9.13 3.28 -7.60
N GLN A 710 9.80 3.89 -6.63
CA GLN A 710 10.52 3.21 -5.55
C GLN A 710 9.57 2.39 -4.66
N HIS A 711 8.38 2.93 -4.33
CA HIS A 711 7.37 2.21 -3.54
C HIS A 711 6.55 1.17 -4.33
N ALA A 712 6.72 1.08 -5.65
CA ALA A 712 6.04 0.06 -6.46
C ALA A 712 6.50 -1.35 -6.08
N ARG A 713 5.68 -2.37 -6.38
CA ARG A 713 6.01 -3.79 -6.13
C ARG A 713 5.97 -4.58 -7.44
N PRO A 714 7.13 -4.96 -8.04
CA PRO A 714 8.50 -4.68 -7.60
C PRO A 714 8.91 -3.20 -7.77
N PRO A 715 9.90 -2.70 -6.99
CA PRO A 715 10.45 -1.36 -7.16
C PRO A 715 10.96 -1.14 -8.58
N ARG A 716 10.79 0.08 -9.10
CA ARG A 716 11.28 0.46 -10.43
C ARG A 716 11.91 1.85 -10.34
N SER A 717 12.85 2.14 -11.22
CA SER A 717 13.30 3.51 -11.48
C SER A 717 12.46 4.13 -12.59
N ILE A 718 12.37 5.45 -12.60
CA ILE A 718 11.90 6.18 -13.78
C ILE A 718 13.07 6.35 -14.76
N GLY A 719 12.79 6.55 -16.05
CA GLY A 719 13.85 6.90 -17.00
C GLY A 719 14.44 8.28 -16.68
N ILE A 720 15.69 8.52 -17.08
CA ILE A 720 16.37 9.82 -16.90
C ILE A 720 15.45 10.94 -17.44
N PRO A 721 15.06 11.94 -16.61
CA PRO A 721 14.17 13.00 -17.04
C PRO A 721 14.77 13.82 -18.19
N ALA A 722 14.07 13.89 -19.31
CA ALA A 722 14.42 14.75 -20.43
C ALA A 722 13.70 16.09 -20.27
N ILE A 723 14.45 17.17 -20.08
CA ILE A 723 13.92 18.51 -19.90
C ILE A 723 13.99 19.30 -21.21
N ALA A 724 12.96 20.10 -21.49
CA ALA A 724 12.93 21.04 -22.60
C ALA A 724 12.51 22.42 -22.09
N LEU A 725 13.26 23.45 -22.49
CA LEU A 725 12.85 24.84 -22.36
C LEU A 725 12.07 25.23 -23.62
N VAL A 726 10.85 25.73 -23.43
CA VAL A 726 9.96 26.11 -24.52
C VAL A 726 9.75 27.62 -24.47
N PRO A 727 10.19 28.38 -25.49
CA PRO A 727 10.03 29.83 -25.48
C PRO A 727 8.55 30.21 -25.49
N GLY A 728 8.23 31.32 -24.83
CA GLY A 728 6.92 31.96 -24.94
C GLY A 728 6.67 32.34 -26.39
N ARG A 729 5.46 32.10 -26.91
CA ARG A 729 5.11 32.69 -28.21
C ARG A 729 4.96 34.18 -27.99
N ASP A 730 5.78 34.98 -28.68
CA ASP A 730 5.54 36.41 -28.87
C ASP A 730 4.08 36.59 -29.36
N GLU A 731 3.26 37.30 -28.57
CA GLU A 731 1.92 37.74 -28.99
C GLU A 731 1.98 38.86 -30.04
#